data_AF-A0AA86VGV2-F1
#
_entry.id   AF-A0AA86VGV2-F1
#
_cell.length_a   1.000
_cell.length_b   1.000
_cell.length_c   1.000
_cell.angle_alpha   90.00
_cell.angle_beta   90.00
_cell.angle_gamma   90.00
#
_symmetry.space_group_name_H-M   'P 1'
#
loop_
_entity.id
_entity.type
_entity.pdbx_description
1 polymer ?
#
loop_
_entity_poly.entity_id
_entity_poly.type
_entity_poly.pdbx_seq_one_letter_code
_entity_poly.pdbx_strand_id
1 'polypeptide(L)'
;MGSLEHSLSSLTLNGSLRANGESFGDDTRGKDGWITSSIGPGGGSGGTVLLFVQTLVLGDSSIISSAGGQGGPSGGGGGGGGRVHFHWSNILVGDEYVPLASVKGSIITGGGFGGGQGLPGKNGSISGIACPRGLYGIFCEECPVGTYKNVSGSDRALCHDCPPHELPYRAIYIPIRGGVAETPCPYKCLSDRYHMPNCYTAFEELVYTFGGPWLFGLLLLGLLILLAIVLSVARMKYVAGDDLPAVTPARNDTRLNHSFPFLESLNEIMETNRSEESQSHVHRLYFQGPNTFSEPWHLPHCPPEQVKDIVYEDAFNRFVDDINSLATYHWWEGSIYSILCVIAYPLGWSWLQRCRRKKLQKLREFVRSEYDHACLRSCRSRALYEGLKVAATSDLMLAYLDFFLGGDEKRPDLPPRLYQRFPMSILFGGDGSYTSPFSLLSDNILTSIMSQSVPPTIWYRLVAGLNAQLRLVRRGHLKITFGPVISWLDSYANPKLATYGVRVDLAWFQPTASGYCQFGILVHATENESLLLSSPRNPMHRMTSNEHLIMPRRMSGGILHAKSLRTLKEKKTMYYPFAFIIYNTKPIGHQDLVGLVISILLLGDFILVLLTLLQMYSLSLLSFFLVLFVLPLGVLFPFPSGISALFSQGPKRSAGLARLYALWNLMSLVNVVVAFFCGFIHYTIHSHNKLSTFQSWSFSMDESEWWILPSGLALCKIIQARLVDCHVANQEIQDPSLYSSDTNVFWNS
;
A
#
# COMPACT_ATOMS: atom_id res chain seq x y z
N MET A 1 63.97 45.04 -2.85
CA MET A 1 64.35 44.09 -3.92
C MET A 1 63.35 44.21 -5.03
N GLY A 2 63.83 44.26 -6.28
CA GLY A 2 63.01 44.64 -7.44
C GLY A 2 62.65 46.12 -7.47
N SER A 3 61.94 46.53 -8.53
CA SER A 3 61.35 47.86 -8.71
C SER A 3 59.94 47.76 -9.28
N LEU A 4 59.23 48.89 -9.40
CA LEU A 4 57.93 48.97 -10.05
C LEU A 4 57.98 48.53 -11.53
N GLU A 5 59.05 48.89 -12.25
CA GLU A 5 59.23 48.55 -13.67
C GLU A 5 59.71 47.12 -13.86
N HIS A 6 60.50 46.61 -12.91
CA HIS A 6 61.11 45.28 -12.96
C HIS A 6 60.90 44.54 -11.64
N SER A 7 59.69 44.00 -11.47
CA SER A 7 59.36 43.11 -10.35
C SER A 7 59.98 41.73 -10.53
N LEU A 8 60.37 41.09 -9.42
CA LEU A 8 60.84 39.71 -9.44
C LEU A 8 59.68 38.75 -9.74
N SER A 9 59.87 37.77 -10.62
CA SER A 9 58.83 36.80 -10.98
C SER A 9 58.50 35.82 -9.85
N SER A 10 59.50 35.39 -9.09
CA SER A 10 59.30 34.54 -7.91
C SER A 10 60.39 34.76 -6.88
N LEU A 11 60.01 34.76 -5.61
CA LEU A 11 60.92 34.81 -4.47
C LEU A 11 60.70 33.56 -3.60
N THR A 12 61.70 32.69 -3.54
CA THR A 12 61.69 31.51 -2.68
C THR A 12 62.59 31.76 -1.45
N LEU A 13 62.02 31.71 -0.25
CA LEU A 13 62.74 31.93 1.01
C LEU A 13 62.88 30.62 1.78
N ASN A 14 64.12 30.14 1.89
CA ASN A 14 64.49 28.94 2.66
C ASN A 14 65.27 29.28 3.96
N GLY A 15 65.39 30.57 4.29
CA GLY A 15 66.12 31.08 5.45
C GLY A 15 65.32 32.15 6.20
N SER A 16 65.96 33.23 6.64
CA SER A 16 65.24 34.32 7.30
C SER A 16 65.37 35.65 6.58
N LEU A 17 64.24 36.32 6.36
CA LEU A 17 64.16 37.71 5.96
C LEU A 17 63.88 38.56 7.20
N ARG A 18 64.89 39.30 7.69
CA ARG A 18 64.78 40.06 8.94
C ARG A 18 64.94 41.55 8.66
N ALA A 19 63.93 42.32 9.05
CA ALA A 19 63.99 43.77 9.18
C ALA A 19 64.16 44.15 10.66
N ASN A 20 64.80 43.29 11.44
CA ASN A 20 64.79 43.38 12.89
C ASN A 20 65.74 44.46 13.41
N GLY A 21 65.40 45.00 14.57
CA GLY A 21 66.31 45.85 15.33
C GLY A 21 67.39 45.02 16.02
N GLU A 22 68.57 45.61 16.17
CA GLU A 22 69.67 44.98 16.90
C GLU A 22 69.33 44.91 18.38
N SER A 23 69.44 43.71 18.96
CA SER A 23 69.26 43.52 20.40
C SER A 23 70.60 43.67 21.11
N PHE A 24 70.59 44.07 22.37
CA PHE A 24 71.80 44.06 23.18
C PHE A 24 72.40 42.66 23.19
N GLY A 25 73.67 42.55 22.74
CA GLY A 25 74.35 41.27 22.61
C GLY A 25 74.54 40.61 23.97
N ASP A 26 74.31 39.31 24.03
CA ASP A 26 74.70 38.47 25.15
C ASP A 26 76.22 38.24 25.07
N ASP A 27 77.00 39.33 25.17
CA ASP A 27 78.45 39.25 25.04
C ASP A 27 79.03 38.62 26.32
N THR A 28 79.67 37.48 26.12
CA THR A 28 80.25 36.62 27.14
C THR A 28 81.16 37.38 28.10
N ARG A 29 80.82 37.32 29.40
CA ARG A 29 81.70 37.52 30.58
C ARG A 29 83.14 37.98 30.26
N GLY A 30 83.34 39.28 30.15
CA GLY A 30 84.61 39.92 30.45
C GLY A 30 84.61 40.41 31.89
N LYS A 31 85.31 39.69 32.78
CA LYS A 31 85.70 40.21 34.10
C LYS A 31 86.53 41.47 33.84
N ASP A 32 86.06 42.63 34.30
CA ASP A 32 86.84 43.49 35.17
C ASP A 32 85.94 44.61 35.73
N GLY A 33 86.09 44.83 37.04
CA GLY A 33 85.24 45.71 37.81
C GLY A 33 85.41 47.16 37.37
N TRP A 34 84.38 47.70 36.73
CA TRP A 34 84.09 49.12 36.80
C TRP A 34 82.58 49.32 36.89
N ILE A 35 82.14 49.97 37.96
CA ILE A 35 80.80 50.52 38.08
C ILE A 35 80.67 51.61 37.01
N THR A 36 80.10 51.27 35.87
CA THR A 36 79.61 52.24 34.89
C THR A 36 78.10 52.42 35.08
N SER A 37 77.67 53.66 34.88
CA SER A 37 76.37 54.28 35.18
C SER A 37 75.10 53.43 35.02
N SER A 38 74.08 53.76 35.82
CA SER A 38 72.69 53.26 35.85
C SER A 38 71.84 53.52 34.58
N ILE A 39 72.46 53.57 33.40
CA ILE A 39 71.82 53.80 32.10
C ILE A 39 72.24 52.64 31.21
N GLY A 40 71.36 51.64 31.06
CA GLY A 40 71.59 50.56 30.10
C GLY A 40 71.27 51.00 28.66
N PRO A 41 71.88 50.35 27.66
CA PRO A 41 71.62 50.64 26.26
C PRO A 41 70.20 50.22 25.86
N GLY A 42 69.53 51.06 25.07
CA GLY A 42 68.24 50.74 24.46
C GLY A 42 68.37 49.77 23.29
N GLY A 43 67.28 49.09 22.95
CA GLY A 43 67.23 48.20 21.79
C GLY A 43 67.18 48.99 20.48
N GLY A 44 67.84 48.46 19.44
CA GLY A 44 67.86 49.06 18.11
C GLY A 44 66.48 49.04 17.44
N SER A 45 66.15 50.05 16.66
CA SER A 45 64.94 50.06 15.83
C SER A 45 65.12 49.19 14.59
N GLY A 46 64.07 48.47 14.19
CA GLY A 46 64.07 47.68 12.96
C GLY A 46 64.10 48.53 11.69
N GLY A 47 64.64 47.95 10.62
CA GLY A 47 64.75 48.57 9.30
C GLY A 47 63.47 48.46 8.46
N THR A 48 63.57 48.84 7.18
CA THR A 48 62.49 48.67 6.19
C THR A 48 62.95 47.82 5.02
N VAL A 49 62.17 46.81 4.66
CA VAL A 49 62.36 45.96 3.48
C VAL A 49 61.15 46.13 2.56
N LEU A 50 61.40 46.54 1.32
CA LEU A 50 60.41 46.65 0.26
C LEU A 50 60.66 45.54 -0.76
N LEU A 51 59.63 44.75 -1.08
CA LEU A 51 59.71 43.61 -2.00
C LEU A 51 58.72 43.83 -3.16
N PHE A 52 59.25 43.97 -4.38
CA PHE A 52 58.46 43.99 -5.62
C PHE A 52 58.52 42.61 -6.26
N VAL A 53 57.46 41.81 -6.09
CA VAL A 53 57.43 40.38 -6.42
C VAL A 53 56.07 39.99 -7.03
N GLN A 54 56.05 39.02 -7.94
CA GLN A 54 54.81 38.40 -8.45
C GLN A 54 54.37 37.24 -7.57
N THR A 55 55.30 36.36 -7.17
CA THR A 55 55.02 35.21 -6.31
C THR A 55 56.02 35.05 -5.17
N LEU A 56 55.55 34.56 -4.01
CA LEU A 56 56.36 34.29 -2.82
C LEU A 56 56.18 32.84 -2.34
N VAL A 57 57.26 32.12 -2.11
CA VAL A 57 57.23 30.80 -1.47
C VAL A 57 58.08 30.85 -0.20
N LEU A 58 57.43 30.68 0.95
CA LEU A 58 58.05 30.67 2.26
C LEU A 58 58.12 29.22 2.75
N GLY A 59 59.32 28.62 2.74
CA GLY A 59 59.53 27.23 3.17
C GLY A 59 59.25 26.99 4.66
N ASP A 60 59.08 25.73 5.06
CA ASP A 60 58.59 25.35 6.40
C ASP A 60 59.43 25.89 7.57
N SER A 61 60.76 25.98 7.40
CA SER A 61 61.70 26.49 8.41
C SER A 61 62.08 27.96 8.22
N SER A 62 61.44 28.66 7.30
CA SER A 62 61.80 30.05 6.97
C SER A 62 61.04 31.07 7.81
N ILE A 63 61.66 32.24 8.01
CA ILE A 63 61.17 33.25 8.96
C ILE A 63 61.17 34.63 8.31
N ILE A 64 60.02 35.29 8.26
CA ILE A 64 59.94 36.73 7.96
C ILE A 64 59.75 37.44 9.29
N SER A 65 60.69 38.32 9.67
CA SER A 65 60.64 39.02 10.95
C SER A 65 60.81 40.52 10.78
N SER A 66 60.01 41.29 11.50
CA SER A 66 60.13 42.75 11.64
C SER A 66 60.14 43.16 13.11
N ALA A 67 60.74 42.36 13.97
CA ALA A 67 60.79 42.57 15.41
C ALA A 67 61.77 43.70 15.81
N GLY A 68 61.42 44.48 16.84
CA GLY A 68 62.34 45.47 17.41
C GLY A 68 63.44 44.82 18.26
N GLY A 69 64.56 45.52 18.45
CA GLY A 69 65.66 45.06 19.27
C GLY A 69 65.32 45.09 20.77
N GLN A 70 65.77 44.07 21.52
CA GLN A 70 65.58 44.03 22.97
C GLN A 70 66.56 44.98 23.67
N GLY A 71 66.07 45.72 24.68
CA GLY A 71 66.89 46.59 25.52
C GLY A 71 67.73 45.80 26.54
N GLY A 72 68.81 46.42 27.03
CA GLY A 72 69.72 45.78 27.99
C GLY A 72 69.11 45.53 29.37
N PRO A 73 69.59 44.52 30.12
CA PRO A 73 69.01 44.11 31.42
C PRO A 73 69.10 45.19 32.51
N SER A 74 70.07 46.11 32.41
CA SER A 74 70.33 47.17 33.39
C SER A 74 69.47 48.44 33.23
N GLY A 75 68.47 48.41 32.34
CA GLY A 75 67.51 49.50 32.11
C GLY A 75 67.68 50.16 30.74
N GLY A 76 66.65 50.15 29.89
CA GLY A 76 66.67 50.76 28.55
C GLY A 76 65.39 50.45 27.76
N GLY A 77 64.94 51.39 26.92
CA GLY A 77 63.72 51.22 26.10
C GLY A 77 63.88 50.15 25.01
N GLY A 78 62.81 49.44 24.70
CA GLY A 78 62.77 48.49 23.60
C GLY A 78 62.77 49.20 22.25
N GLY A 79 63.48 48.64 21.27
CA GLY A 79 63.52 49.20 19.92
C GLY A 79 62.18 49.07 19.20
N GLY A 80 61.80 50.06 18.40
CA GLY A 80 60.64 49.94 17.51
C GLY A 80 60.84 48.81 16.49
N GLY A 81 59.80 48.05 16.17
CA GLY A 81 59.86 47.03 15.13
C GLY A 81 60.02 47.62 13.73
N GLY A 82 60.51 46.79 12.81
CA GLY A 82 60.74 47.16 11.43
C GLY A 82 59.49 47.12 10.55
N ARG A 83 59.69 47.30 9.25
CA ARG A 83 58.63 47.20 8.24
C ARG A 83 59.03 46.27 7.10
N VAL A 84 58.18 45.31 6.78
CA VAL A 84 58.30 44.53 5.53
C VAL A 84 57.06 44.81 4.68
N HIS A 85 57.23 45.31 3.47
CA HIS A 85 56.10 45.61 2.58
C HIS A 85 56.22 44.86 1.26
N PHE A 86 55.15 44.14 0.93
CA PHE A 86 55.00 43.38 -0.31
C PHE A 86 54.22 44.20 -1.32
N HIS A 87 54.88 44.47 -2.44
CA HIS A 87 54.28 45.10 -3.60
C HIS A 87 54.07 44.03 -4.69
N TRP A 88 52.85 43.50 -4.75
CA TRP A 88 52.46 42.48 -5.71
C TRP A 88 52.25 43.09 -7.10
N SER A 89 52.93 42.56 -8.12
CA SER A 89 52.68 42.94 -9.51
C SER A 89 51.76 41.92 -10.20
N ASN A 90 50.90 42.39 -11.10
CA ASN A 90 50.01 41.56 -11.92
C ASN A 90 49.14 40.58 -11.13
N ILE A 91 48.34 41.08 -10.17
CA ILE A 91 47.34 40.23 -9.47
C ILE A 91 46.25 39.85 -10.49
N LEU A 92 46.22 38.58 -10.87
CA LEU A 92 45.16 38.00 -11.69
C LEU A 92 43.87 37.88 -10.88
N VAL A 93 42.71 38.03 -11.52
CA VAL A 93 41.38 38.04 -10.87
C VAL A 93 40.45 37.08 -11.61
N GLY A 94 39.46 36.52 -10.89
CA GLY A 94 38.48 35.59 -11.46
C GLY A 94 39.10 34.23 -11.77
N ASP A 95 38.72 33.63 -12.90
CA ASP A 95 39.12 32.27 -13.27
C ASP A 95 40.63 32.09 -13.47
N GLU A 96 41.35 33.18 -13.74
CA GLU A 96 42.81 33.22 -13.92
C GLU A 96 43.57 33.43 -12.59
N TYR A 97 42.87 33.57 -11.46
CA TYR A 97 43.53 33.76 -10.17
C TYR A 97 44.43 32.58 -9.80
N VAL A 98 45.64 32.92 -9.34
CA VAL A 98 46.64 31.99 -8.80
C VAL A 98 47.10 32.55 -7.45
N PRO A 99 47.23 31.72 -6.39
CA PRO A 99 47.68 32.19 -5.09
C PRO A 99 49.06 32.84 -5.19
N LEU A 100 49.16 34.08 -4.71
CA LEU A 100 50.38 34.91 -4.79
C LEU A 100 51.47 34.42 -3.83
N ALA A 101 51.09 33.85 -2.69
CA ALA A 101 52.03 33.38 -1.69
C ALA A 101 51.67 31.99 -1.15
N SER A 102 52.70 31.15 -0.97
CA SER A 102 52.61 29.91 -0.19
C SER A 102 53.39 30.11 1.10
N VAL A 103 52.68 30.32 2.20
CA VAL A 103 53.24 30.66 3.51
C VAL A 103 53.22 29.45 4.43
N LYS A 104 54.31 28.67 4.48
CA LYS A 104 54.45 27.55 5.41
C LYS A 104 55.35 27.84 6.62
N GLY A 105 56.24 28.82 6.48
CA GLY A 105 57.11 29.31 7.56
C GLY A 105 56.42 30.26 8.54
N SER A 106 57.21 30.90 9.41
CA SER A 106 56.69 31.79 10.46
C SER A 106 56.87 33.28 10.12
N ILE A 107 55.87 34.07 10.50
CA ILE A 107 55.87 35.53 10.34
C ILE A 107 55.84 36.16 11.74
N ILE A 108 56.87 36.94 12.08
CA ILE A 108 57.06 37.52 13.42
C ILE A 108 57.07 39.03 13.33
N THR A 109 56.05 39.67 13.90
CA THR A 109 55.95 41.12 14.03
C THR A 109 55.87 41.49 15.51
N GLY A 110 56.63 42.51 15.93
CA GLY A 110 56.64 42.91 17.34
C GLY A 110 57.57 44.06 17.63
N GLY A 111 57.33 44.75 18.73
CA GLY A 111 58.27 45.70 19.31
C GLY A 111 59.33 44.97 20.12
N GLY A 112 60.49 45.61 20.28
CA GLY A 112 61.48 45.15 21.24
C GLY A 112 60.97 45.31 22.67
N PHE A 113 61.32 44.38 23.55
CA PHE A 113 61.04 44.51 24.97
C PHE A 113 62.04 45.48 25.61
N GLY A 114 61.55 46.36 26.50
CA GLY A 114 62.42 47.19 27.34
C GLY A 114 62.99 46.37 28.51
N GLY A 115 64.19 46.72 28.96
CA GLY A 115 64.82 46.13 30.14
C GLY A 115 64.52 46.94 31.41
N GLY A 116 64.35 46.27 32.56
CA GLY A 116 64.05 46.91 33.84
C GLY A 116 62.70 47.66 33.84
N GLN A 117 62.74 48.99 34.01
CA GLN A 117 61.56 49.88 33.89
C GLN A 117 61.37 50.46 32.47
N GLY A 118 62.13 49.99 31.47
CA GLY A 118 62.05 50.49 30.10
C GLY A 118 60.72 50.17 29.40
N LEU A 119 60.19 51.13 28.65
CA LEU A 119 58.98 50.93 27.85
C LEU A 119 59.26 50.02 26.63
N PRO A 120 58.31 49.17 26.21
CA PRO A 120 58.42 48.39 24.99
C PRO A 120 58.38 49.30 23.76
N GLY A 121 59.05 48.87 22.70
CA GLY A 121 59.00 49.53 21.40
C GLY A 121 57.65 49.34 20.71
N LYS A 122 57.33 50.22 19.75
CA LYS A 122 56.15 50.04 18.88
C LYS A 122 56.30 48.77 18.03
N ASN A 123 55.21 48.08 17.76
CA ASN A 123 55.22 46.89 16.92
C ASN A 123 55.65 47.18 15.49
N GLY A 124 56.43 46.26 14.92
CA GLY A 124 56.72 46.25 13.49
C GLY A 124 55.48 45.96 12.66
N SER A 125 55.55 46.24 11.36
CA SER A 125 54.44 46.05 10.43
C SER A 125 54.83 45.17 9.26
N ILE A 126 53.87 44.38 8.81
CA ILE A 126 53.94 43.69 7.53
C ILE A 126 52.70 44.07 6.75
N SER A 127 52.88 44.64 5.56
CA SER A 127 51.76 45.14 4.76
C SER A 127 51.88 44.75 3.30
N GLY A 128 50.74 44.61 2.63
CA GLY A 128 50.63 44.39 1.19
C GLY A 128 50.04 45.60 0.48
N ILE A 129 49.89 45.51 -0.84
CA ILE A 129 49.06 46.43 -1.62
C ILE A 129 47.57 46.13 -1.42
N ALA A 130 46.71 47.10 -1.75
CA ALA A 130 45.27 46.90 -1.73
C ALA A 130 44.87 45.79 -2.72
N CYS A 131 44.22 44.75 -2.21
CA CYS A 131 43.77 43.64 -3.04
C CYS A 131 42.58 44.05 -3.92
N PRO A 132 42.46 43.46 -5.13
CA PRO A 132 41.29 43.66 -5.99
C PRO A 132 40.03 43.02 -5.38
N ARG A 133 38.89 43.22 -6.04
CA ARG A 133 37.58 42.66 -5.64
C ARG A 133 37.69 41.13 -5.47
N GLY A 134 36.97 40.57 -4.49
CA GLY A 134 37.01 39.13 -4.17
C GLY A 134 38.18 38.64 -3.31
N LEU A 135 39.27 39.41 -3.18
CA LEU A 135 40.48 39.01 -2.46
C LEU A 135 40.74 39.87 -1.20
N TYR A 136 41.37 39.34 -0.16
CA TYR A 136 41.68 40.05 1.09
C TYR A 136 43.02 39.63 1.72
N GLY A 137 43.45 40.35 2.75
CA GLY A 137 44.67 40.07 3.50
C GLY A 137 45.94 40.61 2.85
N ILE A 138 47.09 40.24 3.41
CA ILE A 138 48.41 40.71 2.97
C ILE A 138 48.83 40.04 1.66
N PHE A 139 48.39 38.79 1.46
CA PHE A 139 48.73 37.94 0.31
C PHE A 139 47.62 37.87 -0.75
N CYS A 140 46.57 38.70 -0.61
CA CYS A 140 45.39 38.68 -1.48
C CYS A 140 44.80 37.28 -1.68
N GLU A 141 44.39 36.68 -0.57
CA GLU A 141 43.71 35.38 -0.51
C GLU A 141 42.22 35.54 -0.84
N GLU A 142 41.59 34.46 -1.32
CA GLU A 142 40.16 34.43 -1.65
C GLU A 142 39.30 34.67 -0.40
N CYS A 143 38.28 35.55 -0.48
CA CYS A 143 37.32 35.73 0.61
C CYS A 143 36.65 34.39 1.01
N PRO A 144 36.28 34.20 2.30
CA PRO A 144 35.64 32.96 2.77
C PRO A 144 34.37 32.60 1.98
N VAL A 145 34.07 31.30 1.86
CA VAL A 145 32.86 30.80 1.19
C VAL A 145 31.61 31.38 1.85
N GLY A 146 30.67 31.88 1.03
CA GLY A 146 29.47 32.56 1.53
C GLY A 146 29.66 34.05 1.81
N THR A 147 30.79 34.63 1.37
CA THR A 147 31.02 36.08 1.42
C THR A 147 31.36 36.64 0.03
N TYR A 148 31.11 37.94 -0.18
CA TYR A 148 31.48 38.67 -1.39
C TYR A 148 32.19 40.00 -1.06
N LYS A 149 32.97 40.50 -2.01
CA LYS A 149 33.71 41.77 -1.86
C LYS A 149 33.76 42.55 -3.16
N ASN A 150 33.06 43.68 -3.18
CA ASN A 150 32.89 44.57 -4.35
C ASN A 150 33.85 45.77 -4.39
N VAL A 151 34.66 46.00 -3.35
CA VAL A 151 35.60 47.11 -3.25
C VAL A 151 37.05 46.63 -3.21
N SER A 152 37.99 47.47 -3.65
CA SER A 152 39.43 47.22 -3.48
C SER A 152 39.87 47.55 -2.05
N GLY A 153 40.80 46.76 -1.51
CA GLY A 153 41.31 46.91 -0.15
C GLY A 153 41.88 45.59 0.38
N SER A 154 42.53 45.60 1.54
CA SER A 154 43.14 44.38 2.11
C SER A 154 42.49 43.93 3.42
N ASP A 155 41.58 44.72 3.98
CA ASP A 155 40.92 44.39 5.24
C ASP A 155 39.92 43.26 5.09
N ARG A 156 39.92 42.33 6.06
CA ARG A 156 38.98 41.20 6.12
C ARG A 156 37.53 41.63 6.29
N ALA A 157 37.30 42.77 6.94
CA ALA A 157 35.97 43.32 7.16
C ALA A 157 35.25 43.76 5.87
N LEU A 158 35.98 43.81 4.74
CA LEU A 158 35.42 44.11 3.41
C LEU A 158 34.81 42.88 2.72
N CYS A 159 35.00 41.66 3.26
CA CYS A 159 34.26 40.47 2.82
C CYS A 159 32.93 40.44 3.57
N HIS A 160 31.83 40.77 2.88
CA HIS A 160 30.48 40.81 3.44
C HIS A 160 29.76 39.49 3.22
N ASP A 161 28.95 39.05 4.19
CA ASP A 161 28.14 37.83 4.05
C ASP A 161 27.14 37.96 2.90
N CYS A 162 27.00 36.88 2.11
CA CYS A 162 26.02 36.83 1.04
C CYS A 162 24.58 36.85 1.61
N PRO A 163 23.62 37.52 0.95
CA PRO A 163 22.27 37.62 1.48
C PRO A 163 21.60 36.23 1.57
N PRO A 164 21.03 35.84 2.73
CA PRO A 164 20.49 34.50 2.92
C PRO A 164 19.21 34.21 2.10
N HIS A 165 18.53 35.25 1.60
CA HIS A 165 17.33 35.10 0.77
C HIS A 165 17.64 34.67 -0.68
N GLU A 166 18.90 34.78 -1.11
CA GLU A 166 19.33 34.37 -2.45
C GLU A 166 19.76 32.90 -2.51
N LEU A 167 19.91 32.23 -1.35
CA LEU A 167 20.29 30.83 -1.27
C LEU A 167 19.05 29.94 -1.12
N PRO A 168 18.76 29.06 -2.09
CA PRO A 168 17.73 28.04 -1.91
C PRO A 168 18.04 27.14 -0.72
N TYR A 169 17.01 26.73 0.02
CA TYR A 169 17.14 25.93 1.26
C TYR A 169 17.89 24.59 1.09
N ARG A 170 17.90 23.99 -0.11
CA ARG A 170 18.66 22.76 -0.46
C ARG A 170 19.94 23.05 -1.26
N ALA A 171 20.49 24.26 -1.14
CA ALA A 171 21.73 24.69 -1.79
C ALA A 171 22.85 25.01 -0.79
N ILE A 172 24.08 24.90 -1.26
CA ILE A 172 25.29 25.29 -0.54
C ILE A 172 26.13 26.21 -1.43
N TYR A 173 26.71 27.24 -0.83
CA TYR A 173 27.68 28.09 -1.52
C TYR A 173 28.92 27.28 -1.90
N ILE A 174 29.46 27.57 -3.08
CA ILE A 174 30.67 26.91 -3.59
C ILE A 174 31.86 27.87 -3.57
N PRO A 175 33.08 27.38 -3.27
CA PRO A 175 34.28 28.17 -3.49
C PRO A 175 34.48 28.36 -5.00
N ILE A 176 34.74 29.60 -5.41
CA ILE A 176 35.16 29.94 -6.77
C ILE A 176 36.55 30.54 -6.74
N ARG A 177 37.33 30.29 -7.80
CA ARG A 177 38.67 30.84 -7.94
C ARG A 177 38.62 32.37 -8.00
N GLY A 178 39.53 33.02 -7.26
CA GLY A 178 39.62 34.48 -7.18
C GLY A 178 38.58 35.14 -6.27
N GLY A 179 37.76 34.36 -5.56
CA GLY A 179 36.73 34.86 -4.65
C GLY A 179 35.54 35.54 -5.37
N VAL A 180 34.49 35.82 -4.60
CA VAL A 180 33.25 36.41 -5.14
C VAL A 180 33.33 37.93 -5.14
N ALA A 181 33.25 38.56 -6.32
CA ALA A 181 33.30 40.01 -6.45
C ALA A 181 31.91 40.68 -6.26
N GLU A 182 30.85 40.05 -6.76
CA GLU A 182 29.50 40.62 -6.83
C GLU A 182 28.42 39.57 -6.50
N THR A 183 27.22 40.02 -6.12
CA THR A 183 26.06 39.17 -5.86
C THR A 183 25.26 38.93 -7.15
N PRO A 184 24.60 37.77 -7.34
CA PRO A 184 24.40 36.68 -6.39
C PRO A 184 25.61 35.74 -6.26
N CYS A 185 25.82 35.23 -5.05
CA CYS A 185 26.93 34.32 -4.76
C CYS A 185 26.68 32.93 -5.38
N PRO A 186 27.70 32.29 -5.98
CA PRO A 186 27.54 31.02 -6.66
C PRO A 186 27.23 29.90 -5.66
N TYR A 187 26.23 29.09 -5.99
CA TYR A 187 25.80 27.95 -5.19
C TYR A 187 25.58 26.72 -6.06
N LYS A 188 25.55 25.54 -5.43
CA LYS A 188 25.09 24.29 -6.04
C LYS A 188 24.10 23.60 -5.12
N CYS A 189 23.22 22.78 -5.69
CA CYS A 189 22.34 21.96 -4.88
C CYS A 189 23.15 20.89 -4.10
N LEU A 190 22.66 20.48 -2.93
CA LEU A 190 23.29 19.47 -2.07
C LEU A 190 23.53 18.11 -2.76
N SER A 191 22.72 17.79 -3.77
CA SER A 191 22.76 16.53 -4.53
C SER A 191 22.28 16.77 -5.95
N ASP A 192 22.78 15.98 -6.90
CA ASP A 192 22.37 16.00 -8.32
C ASP A 192 20.89 15.63 -8.54
N ARG A 193 20.19 15.18 -7.49
CA ARG A 193 18.75 14.89 -7.50
C ARG A 193 17.86 16.13 -7.55
N TYR A 194 18.42 17.29 -7.20
CA TYR A 194 17.70 18.55 -7.16
C TYR A 194 18.04 19.39 -8.39
N HIS A 195 17.03 19.93 -9.05
CA HIS A 195 17.22 20.71 -10.27
C HIS A 195 17.40 22.20 -9.96
N MET A 196 18.46 22.78 -10.51
CA MET A 196 18.73 24.23 -10.44
C MET A 196 17.70 24.99 -11.30
N PRO A 197 17.29 26.22 -10.93
CA PRO A 197 17.88 27.09 -9.91
C PRO A 197 17.38 26.90 -8.48
N ASN A 198 16.13 26.47 -8.26
CA ASN A 198 15.52 26.46 -6.93
C ASN A 198 15.83 25.21 -6.08
N CYS A 199 16.60 24.26 -6.64
CA CYS A 199 16.90 22.97 -6.01
C CYS A 199 15.64 22.18 -5.62
N TYR A 200 14.62 22.23 -6.47
CA TYR A 200 13.38 21.47 -6.30
C TYR A 200 13.55 20.01 -6.73
N THR A 201 12.70 19.14 -6.18
CA THR A 201 12.52 17.79 -6.71
C THR A 201 11.71 17.81 -8.01
N ALA A 202 11.83 16.79 -8.86
CA ALA A 202 11.04 16.68 -10.09
C ALA A 202 9.51 16.79 -9.87
N PHE A 203 9.01 16.33 -8.72
CA PHE A 203 7.60 16.47 -8.35
C PHE A 203 7.26 17.93 -7.98
N GLU A 204 8.07 18.58 -7.14
CA GLU A 204 7.89 19.99 -6.79
C GLU A 204 7.95 20.89 -8.03
N GLU A 205 8.88 20.62 -8.95
CA GLU A 205 9.01 21.34 -10.21
C GLU A 205 7.73 21.23 -11.07
N LEU A 206 7.15 20.03 -11.18
CA LEU A 206 5.85 19.85 -11.84
C LEU A 206 4.76 20.68 -11.17
N VAL A 207 4.69 20.69 -9.83
CA VAL A 207 3.65 21.43 -9.10
C VAL A 207 3.82 22.94 -9.29
N TYR A 208 5.04 23.46 -9.19
CA TYR A 208 5.32 24.90 -9.31
C TYR A 208 5.28 25.40 -10.75
N THR A 209 5.57 24.57 -11.76
CA THR A 209 5.39 24.94 -13.19
C THR A 209 3.93 25.20 -13.53
N PHE A 210 2.98 24.53 -12.88
CA PHE A 210 1.53 24.78 -13.01
C PHE A 210 0.99 25.88 -12.07
N GLY A 211 1.84 26.70 -11.47
CA GLY A 211 1.43 27.82 -10.62
C GLY A 211 1.26 27.46 -9.13
N GLY A 212 1.84 26.34 -8.69
CA GLY A 212 1.86 25.92 -7.29
C GLY A 212 0.76 24.92 -6.93
N PRO A 213 0.75 24.43 -5.67
CA PRO A 213 -0.06 23.29 -5.25
C PRO A 213 -1.57 23.50 -5.40
N TRP A 214 -2.06 24.72 -5.16
CA TRP A 214 -3.48 25.05 -5.27
C TRP A 214 -3.98 25.06 -6.71
N LEU A 215 -3.26 25.75 -7.61
CA LEU A 215 -3.62 25.81 -9.03
C LEU A 215 -3.48 24.44 -9.70
N PHE A 216 -2.39 23.71 -9.41
CA PHE A 216 -2.20 22.34 -9.88
C PHE A 216 -3.35 21.43 -9.42
N GLY A 217 -3.73 21.50 -8.14
CA GLY A 217 -4.85 20.73 -7.60
C GLY A 217 -6.19 21.03 -8.27
N LEU A 218 -6.50 22.30 -8.53
CA LEU A 218 -7.72 22.71 -9.24
C LEU A 218 -7.75 22.25 -10.69
N LEU A 219 -6.63 22.39 -11.42
CA LEU A 219 -6.50 21.89 -12.79
C LEU A 219 -6.65 20.37 -12.86
N LEU A 220 -6.03 19.66 -11.92
CA LEU A 220 -6.13 18.21 -11.81
C LEU A 220 -7.57 17.78 -11.53
N LEU A 221 -8.26 18.44 -10.62
CA LEU A 221 -9.66 18.17 -10.30
C LEU A 221 -10.56 18.42 -11.52
N GLY A 222 -10.37 19.53 -12.23
CA GLY A 222 -11.10 19.84 -13.46
C GLY A 222 -10.90 18.78 -14.55
N LEU A 223 -9.65 18.34 -14.76
CA LEU A 223 -9.32 17.26 -15.69
C LEU A 223 -9.98 15.93 -15.29
N LEU A 224 -9.97 15.59 -14.00
CA LEU A 224 -10.60 14.39 -13.47
C LEU A 224 -12.11 14.39 -13.71
N ILE A 225 -12.78 15.51 -13.46
CA ILE A 225 -14.23 15.66 -13.70
C ILE A 225 -14.54 15.54 -15.19
N LEU A 226 -13.76 16.20 -16.05
CA LEU A 226 -13.95 16.15 -17.50
C LEU A 226 -13.83 14.71 -18.03
N LEU A 227 -12.75 14.01 -17.66
CA LEU A 227 -12.52 12.63 -18.07
C LEU A 227 -13.57 11.67 -17.49
N ALA A 228 -14.04 11.89 -16.25
CA ALA A 228 -15.12 11.10 -15.67
C ALA A 228 -16.47 11.31 -16.38
N ILE A 229 -16.77 12.54 -16.83
CA ILE A 229 -17.94 12.82 -17.68
C ILE A 229 -17.80 12.08 -19.01
N VAL A 230 -16.64 12.14 -19.65
CA VAL A 230 -16.37 11.40 -20.91
C VAL A 230 -16.56 9.90 -20.71
N LEU A 231 -16.02 9.33 -19.63
CA LEU A 231 -16.20 7.91 -19.28
C LEU A 231 -17.67 7.56 -18.99
N SER A 232 -18.41 8.46 -18.34
CA SER A 232 -19.84 8.27 -18.06
C SER A 232 -20.67 8.30 -19.34
N VAL A 233 -20.38 9.22 -20.26
CA VAL A 233 -21.02 9.29 -21.59
C VAL A 233 -20.65 8.06 -22.42
N ALA A 234 -19.38 7.64 -22.40
CA ALA A 234 -18.94 6.41 -23.05
C ALA A 234 -19.67 5.20 -22.48
N ARG A 235 -19.78 5.08 -21.15
CA ARG A 235 -20.55 4.02 -20.49
C ARG A 235 -21.99 4.02 -20.98
N MET A 236 -22.68 5.18 -20.98
CA MET A 236 -24.05 5.26 -21.49
C MET A 236 -24.14 4.79 -22.94
N LYS A 237 -23.18 5.16 -23.79
CA LYS A 237 -23.18 4.80 -25.22
C LYS A 237 -22.85 3.32 -25.49
N TYR A 238 -21.92 2.72 -24.74
CA TYR A 238 -21.52 1.32 -24.92
C TYR A 238 -22.46 0.35 -24.21
N VAL A 239 -23.01 0.72 -23.05
CA VAL A 239 -23.98 -0.11 -22.31
C VAL A 239 -25.37 -0.04 -22.96
N ALA A 240 -25.80 1.13 -23.48
CA ALA A 240 -27.05 1.23 -24.25
C ALA A 240 -26.93 0.69 -25.69
N GLY A 241 -25.72 0.41 -26.17
CA GLY A 241 -25.50 -0.16 -27.50
C GLY A 241 -25.91 -1.63 -27.60
N ASP A 242 -25.90 -2.37 -26.48
CA ASP A 242 -26.36 -3.77 -26.42
C ASP A 242 -27.88 -3.90 -26.17
N ASP A 243 -28.56 -2.81 -25.79
CA ASP A 243 -30.01 -2.74 -25.59
C ASP A 243 -30.60 -1.64 -26.50
N LEU A 244 -30.75 -1.92 -27.80
CA LEU A 244 -31.54 -1.06 -28.69
C LEU A 244 -33.02 -1.12 -28.26
N PRO A 245 -33.67 -0.03 -27.79
CA PRO A 245 -35.09 -0.02 -27.55
C PRO A 245 -35.81 0.24 -28.88
N ALA A 246 -36.75 -0.62 -29.25
CA ALA A 246 -37.70 -0.29 -30.31
C ALA A 246 -38.48 0.97 -29.91
N VAL A 247 -38.38 2.01 -30.73
CA VAL A 247 -39.10 3.28 -30.58
C VAL A 247 -40.61 3.02 -30.57
N THR A 248 -41.29 3.28 -29.45
CA THR A 248 -42.73 3.57 -29.41
C THR A 248 -43.01 4.68 -28.39
N PRO A 249 -43.98 5.58 -28.65
CA PRO A 249 -44.18 6.79 -27.86
C PRO A 249 -44.89 6.52 -26.53
N ALA A 250 -44.65 7.44 -25.60
CA ALA A 250 -45.06 7.43 -24.21
C ALA A 250 -46.56 7.14 -23.95
N ARG A 251 -46.84 6.21 -23.04
CA ARG A 251 -48.05 6.22 -22.23
C ARG A 251 -47.77 5.65 -20.84
N ASN A 252 -48.22 6.39 -19.83
CA ASN A 252 -48.09 6.05 -18.42
C ASN A 252 -48.72 4.69 -18.06
N ASP A 253 -48.14 4.12 -17.01
CA ASP A 253 -48.74 3.27 -15.97
C ASP A 253 -48.66 1.74 -16.06
N THR A 254 -48.25 1.23 -14.90
CA THR A 254 -48.39 -0.11 -14.30
C THR A 254 -47.37 -1.21 -14.58
N ARG A 255 -46.65 -1.53 -13.49
CA ARG A 255 -46.16 -2.83 -13.01
C ARG A 255 -46.60 -4.06 -13.81
N LEU A 256 -45.66 -5.01 -13.91
CA LEU A 256 -45.69 -6.33 -14.55
C LEU A 256 -45.19 -6.27 -15.99
N ASN A 257 -43.93 -6.64 -16.18
CA ASN A 257 -43.42 -7.44 -17.31
C ASN A 257 -41.89 -7.33 -17.37
N HIS A 258 -41.20 -8.06 -16.51
CA HIS A 258 -39.81 -8.48 -16.76
C HIS A 258 -39.82 -10.00 -17.01
N SER A 259 -40.42 -10.39 -18.14
CA SER A 259 -40.19 -11.68 -18.77
C SER A 259 -39.66 -11.39 -20.18
N PHE A 260 -38.40 -11.75 -20.40
CA PHE A 260 -37.74 -11.64 -21.70
C PHE A 260 -38.54 -12.38 -22.79
N PRO A 261 -38.62 -11.86 -24.02
CA PRO A 261 -39.11 -12.62 -25.16
C PRO A 261 -37.99 -13.58 -25.58
N PHE A 262 -38.14 -14.86 -25.26
CA PHE A 262 -37.17 -15.90 -25.63
C PHE A 262 -37.95 -17.08 -26.21
N LEU A 263 -37.52 -17.58 -27.37
CA LEU A 263 -38.23 -18.49 -28.26
C LEU A 263 -38.93 -19.66 -27.53
N GLU A 264 -40.25 -19.70 -27.67
CA GLU A 264 -41.20 -20.49 -26.89
C GLU A 264 -41.01 -22.01 -27.06
N SER A 265 -40.56 -22.50 -28.23
CA SER A 265 -40.50 -23.95 -28.49
C SER A 265 -39.30 -24.68 -27.85
N LEU A 266 -38.17 -24.00 -27.66
CA LEU A 266 -36.98 -24.57 -27.00
C LEU A 266 -37.08 -24.44 -25.49
N ASN A 267 -37.76 -23.41 -24.99
CA ASN A 267 -38.04 -23.26 -23.57
C ASN A 267 -39.03 -24.32 -23.10
N GLU A 268 -40.04 -24.68 -23.88
CA GLU A 268 -40.99 -25.75 -23.54
C GLU A 268 -40.29 -27.11 -23.43
N ILE A 269 -39.38 -27.45 -24.37
CA ILE A 269 -38.59 -28.70 -24.32
C ILE A 269 -37.53 -28.68 -23.20
N MET A 270 -36.97 -27.51 -22.88
CA MET A 270 -36.04 -27.36 -21.75
C MET A 270 -36.76 -27.35 -20.40
N GLU A 271 -37.96 -26.79 -20.31
CA GLU A 271 -38.80 -26.77 -19.11
C GLU A 271 -39.39 -28.15 -18.82
N THR A 272 -39.75 -28.93 -19.85
CA THR A 272 -40.16 -30.33 -19.68
C THR A 272 -39.00 -31.19 -19.17
N ASN A 273 -37.80 -31.11 -19.77
CA ASN A 273 -36.62 -31.80 -19.24
C ASN A 273 -36.26 -31.34 -17.81
N ARG A 274 -36.34 -30.03 -17.52
CA ARG A 274 -36.06 -29.48 -16.17
C ARG A 274 -37.09 -29.88 -15.12
N SER A 275 -38.35 -30.10 -15.51
CA SER A 275 -39.43 -30.52 -14.62
C SER A 275 -39.44 -32.04 -14.39
N GLU A 276 -39.05 -32.84 -15.38
CA GLU A 276 -38.80 -34.28 -15.20
C GLU A 276 -37.59 -34.56 -14.30
N GLU A 277 -36.52 -33.76 -14.44
CA GLU A 277 -35.34 -33.83 -13.57
C GLU A 277 -35.64 -33.47 -12.11
N SER A 278 -36.51 -32.50 -11.85
CA SER A 278 -36.84 -32.12 -10.47
C SER A 278 -37.74 -33.13 -9.77
N GLN A 279 -38.58 -33.85 -10.52
CA GLN A 279 -39.43 -34.92 -10.00
C GLN A 279 -38.66 -36.21 -9.69
N SER A 280 -37.52 -36.46 -10.35
CA SER A 280 -36.70 -37.66 -10.12
C SER A 280 -35.60 -37.47 -9.06
N HIS A 281 -35.42 -36.27 -8.51
CA HIS A 281 -34.38 -35.98 -7.51
C HIS A 281 -34.64 -36.67 -6.17
N VAL A 282 -33.61 -37.32 -5.60
CA VAL A 282 -33.69 -38.00 -4.30
C VAL A 282 -33.01 -37.22 -3.20
N HIS A 283 -31.73 -36.91 -3.39
CA HIS A 283 -30.89 -36.35 -2.35
C HIS A 283 -29.75 -35.52 -2.94
N ARG A 284 -29.37 -34.48 -2.20
CA ARG A 284 -28.23 -33.61 -2.51
C ARG A 284 -27.14 -33.86 -1.47
N LEU A 285 -26.03 -34.44 -1.89
CA LEU A 285 -24.86 -34.68 -1.05
C LEU A 285 -23.87 -33.52 -1.23
N TYR A 286 -23.55 -32.82 -0.15
CA TYR A 286 -22.60 -31.70 -0.18
C TYR A 286 -21.16 -32.17 0.02
N PHE A 287 -20.24 -31.56 -0.71
CA PHE A 287 -18.80 -31.74 -0.50
C PHE A 287 -18.35 -31.05 0.79
N GLN A 288 -17.43 -31.70 1.50
CA GLN A 288 -16.80 -31.21 2.70
C GLN A 288 -15.54 -30.41 2.36
N GLY A 289 -15.23 -29.41 3.19
CA GLY A 289 -14.05 -28.56 3.05
C GLY A 289 -14.29 -27.25 2.26
N PRO A 290 -13.44 -26.23 2.46
CA PRO A 290 -13.57 -24.90 1.85
C PRO A 290 -12.96 -24.78 0.43
N ASN A 291 -12.51 -25.88 -0.18
CA ASN A 291 -11.82 -25.90 -1.47
C ASN A 291 -10.53 -25.06 -1.50
N THR A 292 -9.70 -25.17 -0.46
CA THR A 292 -8.39 -24.53 -0.42
C THR A 292 -7.31 -25.55 -0.77
N PHE A 293 -6.10 -25.08 -1.14
CA PHE A 293 -4.98 -25.99 -1.41
C PHE A 293 -4.61 -26.87 -0.21
N SER A 294 -4.90 -26.41 1.01
CA SER A 294 -4.70 -27.18 2.25
C SER A 294 -5.82 -28.19 2.53
N GLU A 295 -7.05 -27.89 2.10
CA GLU A 295 -8.24 -28.70 2.36
C GLU A 295 -9.14 -28.69 1.12
N PRO A 296 -8.87 -29.61 0.15
CA PRO A 296 -9.68 -29.73 -1.05
C PRO A 296 -11.08 -30.28 -0.73
N TRP A 297 -11.97 -30.19 -1.72
CA TRP A 297 -13.26 -30.86 -1.64
C TRP A 297 -13.11 -32.36 -1.45
N HIS A 298 -13.93 -32.93 -0.59
CA HIS A 298 -14.00 -34.37 -0.39
C HIS A 298 -15.40 -34.80 0.02
N LEU A 299 -15.76 -36.04 -0.29
CA LEU A 299 -17.00 -36.70 0.13
C LEU A 299 -16.72 -37.68 1.27
N PRO A 300 -17.68 -37.88 2.19
CA PRO A 300 -17.57 -38.88 3.24
C PRO A 300 -17.70 -40.30 2.67
N HIS A 301 -16.92 -41.26 3.19
CA HIS A 301 -16.95 -42.68 2.82
C HIS A 301 -18.16 -43.46 3.36
N CYS A 302 -19.25 -42.79 3.70
CA CYS A 302 -20.47 -43.46 4.14
C CYS A 302 -21.66 -42.82 3.41
N PRO A 303 -22.47 -43.60 2.67
CA PRO A 303 -23.64 -43.06 2.01
C PRO A 303 -24.64 -42.56 3.08
N PRO A 304 -25.28 -41.41 2.87
CA PRO A 304 -26.31 -40.91 3.78
C PRO A 304 -27.50 -41.87 3.82
N GLU A 305 -28.24 -41.89 4.94
CA GLU A 305 -29.36 -42.81 5.18
C GLU A 305 -30.40 -42.78 4.05
N GLN A 306 -30.62 -41.61 3.44
CA GLN A 306 -31.58 -41.39 2.35
C GLN A 306 -31.14 -42.01 1.01
N VAL A 307 -29.84 -42.27 0.82
CA VAL A 307 -29.27 -42.77 -0.45
C VAL A 307 -28.81 -44.22 -0.33
N LYS A 308 -28.65 -44.72 0.91
CA LYS A 308 -28.21 -46.08 1.22
C LYS A 308 -29.01 -47.18 0.49
N ASP A 309 -30.29 -46.93 0.25
CA ASP A 309 -31.18 -47.90 -0.41
C ASP A 309 -31.09 -47.90 -1.95
N ILE A 310 -30.51 -46.86 -2.54
CA ILE A 310 -30.36 -46.70 -4.01
C ILE A 310 -28.96 -47.08 -4.45
N VAL A 311 -28.02 -47.15 -3.52
CA VAL A 311 -26.60 -47.27 -3.80
C VAL A 311 -26.01 -48.56 -3.21
N TYR A 312 -25.04 -49.15 -3.91
CA TYR A 312 -24.19 -50.21 -3.36
C TYR A 312 -23.08 -49.57 -2.53
N GLU A 313 -23.03 -49.86 -1.23
CA GLU A 313 -22.10 -49.23 -0.28
C GLU A 313 -20.63 -49.39 -0.71
N ASP A 314 -20.22 -50.59 -1.09
CA ASP A 314 -18.82 -50.85 -1.50
C ASP A 314 -18.43 -50.12 -2.80
N ALA A 315 -19.36 -50.02 -3.75
CA ALA A 315 -19.11 -49.31 -5.01
C ALA A 315 -19.15 -47.79 -4.82
N PHE A 316 -19.96 -47.30 -3.87
CA PHE A 316 -19.96 -45.90 -3.45
C PHE A 316 -18.65 -45.50 -2.81
N ASN A 317 -18.08 -46.33 -1.96
CA ASN A 317 -16.82 -46.02 -1.30
C ASN A 317 -15.67 -45.88 -2.30
N ARG A 318 -15.60 -46.78 -3.30
CA ARG A 318 -14.64 -46.65 -4.41
C ARG A 318 -14.86 -45.39 -5.24
N PHE A 319 -16.12 -45.07 -5.55
CA PHE A 319 -16.47 -43.83 -6.24
C PHE A 319 -16.05 -42.58 -5.44
N VAL A 320 -16.21 -42.61 -4.12
CA VAL A 320 -15.74 -41.54 -3.22
C VAL A 320 -14.22 -41.45 -3.23
N ASP A 321 -13.49 -42.57 -3.22
CA ASP A 321 -12.02 -42.58 -3.33
C ASP A 321 -11.57 -41.92 -4.64
N ASP A 322 -12.20 -42.27 -5.76
CA ASP A 322 -11.91 -41.68 -7.07
C ASP A 322 -12.20 -40.17 -7.09
N ILE A 323 -13.36 -39.74 -6.60
CA ILE A 323 -13.71 -38.31 -6.49
C ILE A 323 -12.73 -37.56 -5.60
N ASN A 324 -12.42 -38.10 -4.42
CA ASN A 324 -11.51 -37.47 -3.47
C ASN A 324 -10.10 -37.35 -4.06
N SER A 325 -9.64 -38.37 -4.79
CA SER A 325 -8.36 -38.34 -5.49
C SER A 325 -8.32 -37.26 -6.58
N LEU A 326 -9.39 -37.13 -7.39
CA LEU A 326 -9.52 -36.11 -8.44
C LEU A 326 -9.56 -34.69 -7.89
N ALA A 327 -10.21 -34.51 -6.75
CA ALA A 327 -10.35 -33.22 -6.06
C ALA A 327 -9.05 -32.74 -5.40
N THR A 328 -8.09 -33.62 -5.10
CA THR A 328 -6.82 -33.24 -4.46
C THR A 328 -5.96 -32.31 -5.32
N TYR A 329 -5.35 -31.29 -4.69
CA TYR A 329 -4.44 -30.36 -5.36
C TYR A 329 -3.00 -30.86 -5.31
N HIS A 330 -2.22 -30.53 -6.34
CA HIS A 330 -0.77 -30.77 -6.30
C HIS A 330 -0.07 -29.67 -5.49
N TRP A 331 1.04 -30.02 -4.84
CA TRP A 331 1.83 -29.10 -4.01
C TRP A 331 2.34 -27.86 -4.78
N TRP A 332 2.67 -28.02 -6.06
CA TRP A 332 3.16 -26.94 -6.91
C TRP A 332 2.06 -25.92 -7.23
N GLU A 333 0.79 -26.34 -7.32
CA GLU A 333 -0.35 -25.42 -7.58
C GLU A 333 -0.51 -24.44 -6.41
N GLY A 334 -0.36 -24.93 -5.17
CA GLY A 334 -0.34 -24.12 -3.96
C GLY A 334 0.90 -23.25 -3.83
N SER A 335 2.07 -23.75 -4.25
CA SER A 335 3.32 -22.98 -4.22
C SER A 335 3.28 -21.78 -5.17
N ILE A 336 2.78 -21.96 -6.39
CA ILE A 336 2.55 -20.86 -7.34
C ILE A 336 1.57 -19.85 -6.76
N TYR A 337 0.49 -20.30 -6.14
CA TYR A 337 -0.46 -19.40 -5.46
C TYR A 337 0.22 -18.58 -4.36
N SER A 338 1.02 -19.20 -3.49
CA SER A 338 1.74 -18.50 -2.42
C SER A 338 2.71 -17.45 -2.96
N ILE A 339 3.47 -17.78 -4.01
CA ILE A 339 4.39 -16.83 -4.68
C ILE A 339 3.60 -15.68 -5.31
N LEU A 340 2.54 -15.98 -6.05
CA LEU A 340 1.70 -14.96 -6.68
C LEU A 340 0.96 -14.11 -5.65
N CYS A 341 0.56 -14.63 -4.48
CA CYS A 341 -0.05 -13.81 -3.44
C CYS A 341 0.90 -12.73 -2.89
N VAL A 342 2.21 -13.00 -2.85
CA VAL A 342 3.22 -12.04 -2.42
C VAL A 342 3.57 -11.05 -3.52
N ILE A 343 3.76 -11.52 -4.77
CA ILE A 343 4.19 -10.69 -5.90
C ILE A 343 3.01 -9.91 -6.51
N ALA A 344 1.86 -10.55 -6.65
CA ALA A 344 0.71 -10.04 -7.39
C ALA A 344 -0.61 -10.73 -7.01
N TYR A 345 -1.19 -10.29 -5.90
CA TYR A 345 -2.43 -10.87 -5.36
C TYR A 345 -3.58 -11.07 -6.39
N PRO A 346 -3.84 -10.16 -7.36
CA PRO A 346 -4.85 -10.39 -8.40
C PRO A 346 -4.58 -11.63 -9.27
N LEU A 347 -3.32 -11.88 -9.62
CA LEU A 347 -2.93 -13.09 -10.34
C LEU A 347 -3.03 -14.32 -9.46
N GLY A 348 -2.69 -14.21 -8.17
CA GLY A 348 -2.89 -15.29 -7.20
C GLY A 348 -4.37 -15.69 -7.10
N TRP A 349 -5.28 -14.71 -6.99
CA TRP A 349 -6.72 -14.95 -6.99
C TRP A 349 -7.22 -15.58 -8.30
N SER A 350 -6.80 -15.06 -9.45
CA SER A 350 -7.15 -15.61 -10.76
C SER A 350 -6.65 -17.04 -10.94
N TRP A 351 -5.41 -17.31 -10.50
CA TRP A 351 -4.81 -18.65 -10.48
C TRP A 351 -5.63 -19.62 -9.63
N LEU A 352 -5.97 -19.25 -8.40
CA LEU A 352 -6.82 -20.05 -7.52
C LEU A 352 -8.16 -20.38 -8.19
N GLN A 353 -8.83 -19.37 -8.76
CA GLN A 353 -10.13 -19.59 -9.41
C GLN A 353 -10.01 -20.46 -10.67
N ARG A 354 -8.92 -20.34 -11.43
CA ARG A 354 -8.63 -21.21 -12.58
C ARG A 354 -8.43 -22.66 -12.15
N CYS A 355 -7.62 -22.89 -11.11
CA CYS A 355 -7.42 -24.22 -10.54
C CYS A 355 -8.74 -24.84 -10.08
N ARG A 356 -9.57 -24.09 -9.34
CA ARG A 356 -10.91 -24.54 -8.89
C ARG A 356 -11.84 -24.88 -10.05
N ARG A 357 -11.91 -24.04 -11.09
CA ARG A 357 -12.72 -24.32 -12.29
C ARG A 357 -12.28 -25.59 -13.00
N LYS A 358 -10.97 -25.77 -13.16
CA LYS A 358 -10.39 -26.97 -13.77
C LYS A 358 -10.75 -28.24 -12.98
N LYS A 359 -10.73 -28.18 -11.65
CA LYS A 359 -11.15 -29.30 -10.79
C LYS A 359 -12.63 -29.60 -10.92
N LEU A 360 -13.50 -28.60 -10.91
CA LEU A 360 -14.94 -28.79 -11.12
C LEU A 360 -15.25 -29.39 -12.50
N GLN A 361 -14.57 -28.91 -13.56
CA GLN A 361 -14.72 -29.45 -14.91
C GLN A 361 -14.33 -30.93 -14.97
N LYS A 362 -13.18 -31.30 -14.39
CA LYS A 362 -12.76 -32.70 -14.29
C LYS A 362 -13.75 -33.56 -13.52
N LEU A 363 -14.27 -33.09 -12.38
CA LEU A 363 -15.28 -33.83 -11.61
C LEU A 363 -16.58 -34.01 -12.40
N ARG A 364 -16.98 -33.00 -13.18
CA ARG A 364 -18.17 -33.07 -14.01
C ARG A 364 -17.99 -34.02 -15.21
N GLU A 365 -16.82 -33.99 -15.86
CA GLU A 365 -16.47 -34.90 -16.95
C GLU A 365 -16.37 -36.35 -16.45
N PHE A 366 -15.75 -36.55 -15.28
CA PHE A 366 -15.67 -37.86 -14.63
C PHE A 366 -17.07 -38.44 -14.38
N VAL A 367 -17.95 -37.70 -13.71
CA VAL A 367 -19.30 -38.19 -13.37
C VAL A 367 -20.21 -38.33 -14.60
N ARG A 368 -20.03 -37.50 -15.64
CA ARG A 368 -20.91 -37.53 -16.83
C ARG A 368 -20.50 -38.58 -17.86
N SER A 369 -19.21 -38.86 -18.01
CA SER A 369 -18.69 -39.64 -19.15
C SER A 369 -17.70 -40.74 -18.82
N GLU A 370 -16.91 -40.63 -17.75
CA GLU A 370 -15.88 -41.63 -17.43
C GLU A 370 -16.37 -42.68 -16.44
N TYR A 371 -17.24 -42.29 -15.51
CA TYR A 371 -17.78 -43.16 -14.48
C TYR A 371 -19.05 -43.87 -14.96
N ASP A 372 -19.09 -45.20 -14.84
CA ASP A 372 -20.17 -46.08 -15.28
C ASP A 372 -21.42 -46.07 -14.38
N HIS A 373 -21.47 -45.16 -13.40
CA HIS A 373 -22.50 -45.10 -12.37
C HIS A 373 -22.72 -46.44 -11.63
N ALA A 374 -21.71 -47.32 -11.54
CA ALA A 374 -21.83 -48.65 -10.94
C ALA A 374 -22.30 -48.64 -9.48
N CYS A 375 -22.15 -47.50 -8.78
CA CYS A 375 -22.68 -47.35 -7.43
C CYS A 375 -24.21 -47.36 -7.38
N LEU A 376 -24.93 -46.99 -8.44
CA LEU A 376 -26.39 -46.98 -8.48
C LEU A 376 -26.97 -48.39 -8.69
N ARG A 377 -28.07 -48.71 -8.00
CA ARG A 377 -28.78 -49.99 -8.14
C ARG A 377 -29.60 -50.07 -9.44
N SER A 378 -30.26 -48.98 -9.85
CA SER A 378 -31.01 -48.93 -11.11
C SER A 378 -30.14 -49.26 -12.33
N CYS A 379 -30.67 -50.11 -13.21
CA CYS A 379 -30.03 -50.46 -14.47
C CYS A 379 -30.14 -49.32 -15.50
N ARG A 380 -31.30 -48.65 -15.56
CA ARG A 380 -31.55 -47.52 -16.46
C ARG A 380 -30.70 -46.31 -16.14
N SER A 381 -30.55 -45.94 -14.86
CA SER A 381 -29.72 -44.79 -14.49
C SER A 381 -28.24 -45.01 -14.85
N ARG A 382 -27.77 -46.27 -14.80
CA ARG A 382 -26.43 -46.69 -15.25
C ARG A 382 -26.28 -46.63 -16.76
N ALA A 383 -27.27 -47.14 -17.51
CA ALA A 383 -27.21 -47.15 -18.96
C ALA A 383 -27.29 -45.75 -19.60
N LEU A 384 -28.04 -44.83 -18.99
CA LEU A 384 -28.27 -43.49 -19.52
C LEU A 384 -27.28 -42.43 -19.00
N TYR A 385 -26.44 -42.74 -18.02
CA TYR A 385 -25.54 -41.77 -17.38
C TYR A 385 -26.28 -40.54 -16.80
N GLU A 386 -27.50 -40.74 -16.31
CA GLU A 386 -28.39 -39.67 -15.83
C GLU A 386 -28.60 -39.67 -14.31
N GLY A 387 -28.13 -40.71 -13.60
CA GLY A 387 -28.42 -40.87 -12.18
C GLY A 387 -27.61 -40.00 -11.21
N LEU A 388 -26.51 -39.37 -11.67
CA LEU A 388 -25.67 -38.50 -10.85
C LEU A 388 -25.33 -37.21 -11.59
N LYS A 389 -25.40 -36.06 -10.91
CA LYS A 389 -24.93 -34.78 -11.46
C LYS A 389 -24.12 -34.00 -10.44
N VAL A 390 -23.00 -33.42 -10.88
CA VAL A 390 -22.15 -32.55 -10.06
C VAL A 390 -22.34 -31.09 -10.45
N ALA A 391 -22.64 -30.28 -9.44
CA ALA A 391 -22.72 -28.84 -9.56
C ALA A 391 -22.04 -28.14 -8.38
N ALA A 392 -21.82 -26.84 -8.53
CA ALA A 392 -21.14 -26.03 -7.55
C ALA A 392 -21.66 -24.60 -7.59
N THR A 393 -21.45 -23.88 -6.49
CA THR A 393 -21.78 -22.48 -6.36
C THR A 393 -20.87 -21.60 -7.25
N SER A 394 -21.30 -20.38 -7.55
CA SER A 394 -20.60 -19.47 -8.48
C SER A 394 -19.22 -18.99 -7.98
N ASP A 395 -18.99 -19.06 -6.67
CA ASP A 395 -17.72 -18.79 -5.98
C ASP A 395 -16.80 -20.02 -5.92
N LEU A 396 -17.29 -21.21 -6.29
CA LEU A 396 -16.55 -22.48 -6.26
C LEU A 396 -16.02 -22.84 -4.87
N MET A 397 -16.67 -22.38 -3.80
CA MET A 397 -16.36 -22.79 -2.43
C MET A 397 -17.17 -24.01 -2.00
N LEU A 398 -18.40 -24.16 -2.50
CA LEU A 398 -19.28 -25.29 -2.21
C LEU A 398 -19.61 -26.06 -3.50
N ALA A 399 -19.40 -27.37 -3.47
CA ALA A 399 -19.85 -28.29 -4.50
C ALA A 399 -20.88 -29.26 -3.91
N TYR A 400 -21.73 -29.83 -4.76
CA TYR A 400 -22.71 -30.84 -4.39
C TYR A 400 -22.92 -31.85 -5.52
N LEU A 401 -23.32 -33.06 -5.12
CA LEU A 401 -23.66 -34.19 -5.96
C LEU A 401 -25.15 -34.47 -5.78
N ASP A 402 -25.92 -34.35 -6.86
CA ASP A 402 -27.35 -34.65 -6.89
C ASP A 402 -27.60 -36.08 -7.41
N PHE A 403 -28.45 -36.82 -6.71
CA PHE A 403 -28.88 -38.19 -7.06
C PHE A 403 -30.27 -38.18 -7.69
N PHE A 404 -30.43 -38.86 -8.82
CA PHE A 404 -31.69 -38.98 -9.56
C PHE A 404 -32.12 -40.44 -9.71
N LEU A 405 -33.43 -40.68 -9.67
CA LEU A 405 -34.02 -42.00 -9.89
C LEU A 405 -34.11 -42.30 -11.39
N GLY A 406 -33.70 -43.52 -11.77
CA GLY A 406 -33.83 -44.01 -13.14
C GLY A 406 -35.24 -44.47 -13.54
N GLY A 407 -36.21 -44.48 -12.62
CA GLY A 407 -37.60 -44.90 -12.88
C GLY A 407 -37.87 -46.41 -12.85
N ASP A 408 -36.83 -47.25 -12.91
CA ASP A 408 -36.95 -48.71 -12.74
C ASP A 408 -37.26 -49.11 -11.28
N GLU A 409 -36.86 -48.24 -10.34
CA GLU A 409 -37.03 -48.40 -8.91
C GLU A 409 -38.44 -47.96 -8.49
N LYS A 410 -39.47 -48.70 -8.92
CA LYS A 410 -40.88 -48.42 -8.60
C LYS A 410 -41.22 -48.74 -7.14
N ARG A 411 -40.72 -47.94 -6.19
CA ARG A 411 -41.17 -47.96 -4.78
C ARG A 411 -42.07 -46.75 -4.51
N PRO A 412 -43.22 -46.91 -3.82
CA PRO A 412 -44.14 -45.80 -3.55
C PRO A 412 -43.56 -44.72 -2.62
N ASP A 413 -42.48 -45.02 -1.90
CA ASP A 413 -41.81 -44.12 -0.95
C ASP A 413 -40.72 -43.23 -1.58
N LEU A 414 -40.42 -43.40 -2.87
CA LEU A 414 -39.36 -42.71 -3.61
C LEU A 414 -39.95 -42.06 -4.88
N PRO A 415 -39.68 -40.77 -5.16
CA PRO A 415 -38.84 -39.83 -4.41
C PRO A 415 -39.49 -39.40 -3.07
N PRO A 416 -38.71 -39.11 -2.01
CA PRO A 416 -39.26 -38.71 -0.73
C PRO A 416 -39.96 -37.35 -0.85
N ARG A 417 -41.18 -37.25 -0.29
CA ARG A 417 -41.94 -36.00 -0.17
C ARG A 417 -41.19 -35.01 0.72
N LEU A 418 -41.44 -33.70 0.57
CA LEU A 418 -40.74 -32.66 1.33
C LEU A 418 -40.71 -32.93 2.84
N TYR A 419 -41.83 -33.29 3.46
CA TYR A 419 -41.90 -33.58 4.89
C TYR A 419 -41.07 -34.79 5.32
N GLN A 420 -40.88 -35.78 4.46
CA GLN A 420 -40.01 -36.94 4.72
C GLN A 420 -38.52 -36.57 4.62
N ARG A 421 -38.19 -35.45 3.98
CA ARG A 421 -36.82 -34.92 3.90
C ARG A 421 -36.44 -34.06 5.11
N PHE A 422 -37.39 -33.71 5.98
CA PHE A 422 -37.09 -32.93 7.16
C PHE A 422 -36.45 -33.78 8.26
N PRO A 423 -35.44 -33.25 8.98
CA PRO A 423 -34.82 -31.93 8.78
C PRO A 423 -33.86 -31.91 7.57
N MET A 424 -34.00 -30.91 6.71
CA MET A 424 -33.17 -30.72 5.51
C MET A 424 -32.15 -29.60 5.74
N SER A 425 -30.86 -29.88 5.55
CA SER A 425 -29.80 -28.87 5.61
C SER A 425 -29.50 -28.31 4.22
N ILE A 426 -29.52 -26.98 4.08
CA ILE A 426 -29.10 -26.28 2.87
C ILE A 426 -27.90 -25.40 3.22
N LEU A 427 -26.74 -25.72 2.66
CA LEU A 427 -25.49 -25.02 2.98
C LEU A 427 -25.33 -23.72 2.20
N PHE A 428 -24.66 -22.74 2.82
CA PHE A 428 -24.25 -21.51 2.15
C PHE A 428 -22.97 -21.74 1.35
N GLY A 429 -22.92 -21.15 0.15
CA GLY A 429 -21.67 -20.82 -0.51
C GLY A 429 -21.01 -19.63 0.17
N GLY A 430 -19.72 -19.44 -0.10
CA GLY A 430 -18.91 -18.37 0.47
C GLY A 430 -18.38 -18.69 1.85
N ASP A 431 -17.43 -17.86 2.29
CA ASP A 431 -16.79 -17.94 3.60
C ASP A 431 -17.01 -16.64 4.42
N GLY A 432 -17.83 -15.73 3.91
CA GLY A 432 -18.09 -14.41 4.50
C GLY A 432 -16.92 -13.44 4.34
N SER A 433 -15.95 -13.75 3.46
CA SER A 433 -14.92 -12.79 3.09
C SER A 433 -15.49 -11.70 2.17
N TYR A 434 -14.74 -10.62 2.02
CA TYR A 434 -15.16 -9.49 1.19
C TYR A 434 -15.37 -9.88 -0.29
N THR A 435 -14.56 -10.80 -0.83
CA THR A 435 -14.67 -11.28 -2.22
C THR A 435 -15.63 -12.45 -2.40
N SER A 436 -15.92 -13.23 -1.35
CA SER A 436 -16.92 -14.30 -1.38
C SER A 436 -17.86 -14.22 -0.17
N PRO A 437 -18.86 -13.31 -0.21
CA PRO A 437 -19.87 -13.23 0.84
C PRO A 437 -20.68 -14.53 0.92
N PHE A 438 -21.31 -14.76 2.08
CA PHE A 438 -22.23 -15.89 2.22
C PHE A 438 -23.41 -15.73 1.28
N SER A 439 -23.76 -16.81 0.58
CA SER A 439 -24.93 -16.86 -0.29
C SER A 439 -25.58 -18.23 -0.28
N LEU A 440 -26.90 -18.25 -0.27
CA LEU A 440 -27.70 -19.44 -0.48
C LEU A 440 -28.08 -19.54 -1.96
N LEU A 441 -27.68 -20.65 -2.58
CA LEU A 441 -28.01 -20.97 -3.96
C LEU A 441 -29.38 -21.67 -4.00
N SER A 442 -30.34 -21.08 -4.71
CA SER A 442 -31.62 -21.74 -5.02
C SER A 442 -31.66 -22.15 -6.48
N ASP A 443 -31.35 -23.42 -6.73
CA ASP A 443 -31.51 -24.03 -8.05
C ASP A 443 -32.98 -24.39 -8.30
N ASN A 444 -33.32 -24.65 -9.57
CA ASN A 444 -34.65 -25.13 -9.96
C ASN A 444 -35.08 -26.39 -9.19
N ILE A 445 -34.14 -27.29 -8.87
CA ILE A 445 -34.40 -28.50 -8.07
C ILE A 445 -34.86 -28.11 -6.67
N LEU A 446 -34.14 -27.22 -5.98
CA LEU A 446 -34.48 -26.80 -4.62
C LEU A 446 -35.81 -26.06 -4.61
N THR A 447 -36.03 -25.15 -5.57
CA THR A 447 -37.31 -24.45 -5.72
C THR A 447 -38.47 -25.43 -5.95
N SER A 448 -38.28 -26.44 -6.81
CA SER A 448 -39.30 -27.45 -7.10
C SER A 448 -39.58 -28.39 -5.92
N ILE A 449 -38.60 -28.63 -5.05
CA ILE A 449 -38.79 -29.39 -3.81
C ILE A 449 -39.58 -28.54 -2.81
N MET A 450 -39.21 -27.26 -2.65
CA MET A 450 -39.89 -26.33 -1.75
C MET A 450 -41.32 -25.99 -2.21
N SER A 451 -41.59 -26.02 -3.52
CA SER A 451 -42.92 -25.75 -4.09
C SER A 451 -44.00 -26.75 -3.67
N GLN A 452 -43.61 -27.89 -3.07
CA GLN A 452 -44.57 -28.84 -2.46
C GLN A 452 -45.27 -28.27 -1.22
N SER A 453 -44.75 -27.19 -0.61
CA SER A 453 -45.39 -26.55 0.54
C SER A 453 -45.37 -25.01 0.48
N VAL A 454 -44.29 -24.39 0.01
CA VAL A 454 -44.15 -22.94 -0.08
C VAL A 454 -44.20 -22.51 -1.56
N PRO A 455 -45.05 -21.54 -1.95
CA PRO A 455 -45.09 -21.03 -3.32
C PRO A 455 -43.70 -20.60 -3.83
N PRO A 456 -43.33 -20.91 -5.09
CA PRO A 456 -42.02 -20.55 -5.64
C PRO A 456 -41.68 -19.07 -5.51
N THR A 457 -42.65 -18.18 -5.71
CA THR A 457 -42.49 -16.72 -5.58
C THR A 457 -42.03 -16.32 -4.18
N ILE A 458 -42.65 -16.88 -3.14
CA ILE A 458 -42.32 -16.65 -1.74
C ILE A 458 -40.94 -17.24 -1.42
N TRP A 459 -40.64 -18.45 -1.92
CA TRP A 459 -39.33 -19.06 -1.74
C TRP A 459 -38.22 -18.22 -2.37
N TYR A 460 -38.36 -17.83 -3.63
CA TYR A 460 -37.38 -16.97 -4.31
C TYR A 460 -37.19 -15.64 -3.58
N ARG A 461 -38.29 -15.02 -3.10
CA ARG A 461 -38.23 -13.78 -2.34
C ARG A 461 -37.49 -13.93 -1.02
N LEU A 462 -37.75 -15.02 -0.31
CA LEU A 462 -37.05 -15.36 0.93
C LEU A 462 -35.55 -15.56 0.68
N VAL A 463 -35.18 -16.31 -0.36
CA VAL A 463 -33.76 -16.54 -0.72
C VAL A 463 -33.07 -15.22 -1.09
N ALA A 464 -33.72 -14.36 -1.87
CA ALA A 464 -33.19 -13.04 -2.22
C ALA A 464 -33.00 -12.14 -0.98
N GLY A 465 -33.99 -12.10 -0.09
CA GLY A 465 -33.90 -11.36 1.18
C GLY A 465 -32.83 -11.91 2.11
N LEU A 466 -32.72 -13.23 2.23
CA LEU A 466 -31.69 -13.89 3.03
C LEU A 466 -30.30 -13.59 2.46
N ASN A 467 -30.10 -13.68 1.14
CA ASN A 467 -28.85 -13.33 0.49
C ASN A 467 -28.47 -11.85 0.69
N ALA A 468 -29.45 -10.95 0.73
CA ALA A 468 -29.21 -9.54 1.07
C ALA A 468 -28.71 -9.37 2.52
N GLN A 469 -29.25 -10.13 3.48
CA GLN A 469 -28.75 -10.10 4.86
C GLN A 469 -27.39 -10.81 5.02
N LEU A 470 -27.21 -11.98 4.38
CA LEU A 470 -25.97 -12.75 4.41
C LEU A 470 -24.79 -11.99 3.81
N ARG A 471 -25.05 -11.12 2.82
CA ARG A 471 -24.05 -10.22 2.25
C ARG A 471 -23.38 -9.31 3.31
N LEU A 472 -24.10 -8.94 4.37
CA LEU A 472 -23.59 -8.06 5.44
C LEU A 472 -22.80 -8.83 6.52
N VAL A 473 -22.79 -10.17 6.45
CA VAL A 473 -22.07 -11.02 7.39
C VAL A 473 -20.58 -10.99 7.10
N ARG A 474 -19.77 -10.79 8.15
CA ARG A 474 -18.33 -10.56 8.02
C ARG A 474 -17.51 -11.65 8.68
N ARG A 475 -16.59 -12.25 7.92
CA ARG A 475 -15.56 -13.14 8.46
C ARG A 475 -14.70 -12.39 9.49
N GLY A 476 -14.56 -12.95 10.69
CA GLY A 476 -13.84 -12.34 11.83
C GLY A 476 -14.74 -11.57 12.82
N HIS A 477 -16.00 -11.31 12.44
CA HIS A 477 -17.03 -10.74 13.31
C HIS A 477 -18.37 -11.49 13.15
N LEU A 478 -18.31 -12.81 13.00
CA LEU A 478 -19.51 -13.65 12.78
C LEU A 478 -20.45 -13.58 13.98
N LYS A 479 -19.92 -13.52 15.20
CA LYS A 479 -20.71 -13.38 16.44
C LYS A 479 -21.66 -12.17 16.46
N ILE A 480 -21.23 -11.06 15.87
CA ILE A 480 -22.01 -9.82 15.87
C ILE A 480 -22.89 -9.77 14.63
N THR A 481 -22.36 -10.19 13.48
CA THR A 481 -23.03 -10.01 12.19
C THR A 481 -24.08 -11.06 11.88
N PHE A 482 -24.02 -12.28 12.46
CA PHE A 482 -25.13 -13.24 12.36
C PHE A 482 -26.33 -12.91 13.26
N GLY A 483 -26.16 -12.09 14.30
CA GLY A 483 -27.26 -11.69 15.19
C GLY A 483 -28.44 -11.05 14.44
N PRO A 484 -28.20 -10.04 13.57
CA PRO A 484 -29.24 -9.47 12.70
C PRO A 484 -29.90 -10.48 11.76
N VAL A 485 -29.14 -11.46 11.24
CA VAL A 485 -29.69 -12.50 10.35
C VAL A 485 -30.64 -13.42 11.10
N ILE A 486 -30.26 -13.86 12.30
CA ILE A 486 -31.11 -14.69 13.17
C ILE A 486 -32.38 -13.91 13.56
N SER A 487 -32.22 -12.65 13.96
CA SER A 487 -33.36 -11.78 14.28
C SER A 487 -34.31 -11.62 13.09
N TRP A 488 -33.78 -11.43 11.88
CA TRP A 488 -34.58 -11.32 10.67
C TRP A 488 -35.30 -12.63 10.33
N LEU A 489 -34.64 -13.79 10.49
CA LEU A 489 -35.29 -15.09 10.31
C LEU A 489 -36.44 -15.28 11.30
N ASP A 490 -36.21 -15.02 12.59
CA ASP A 490 -37.21 -15.23 13.65
C ASP A 490 -38.39 -14.25 13.58
N SER A 491 -38.14 -12.96 13.36
CA SER A 491 -39.19 -11.93 13.41
C SER A 491 -39.85 -11.65 12.07
N TYR A 492 -39.21 -11.98 10.94
CA TYR A 492 -39.66 -11.56 9.60
C TYR A 492 -39.98 -12.75 8.68
N ALA A 493 -39.07 -13.72 8.56
CA ALA A 493 -39.23 -14.84 7.61
C ALA A 493 -40.08 -15.99 8.17
N ASN A 494 -39.77 -16.47 9.38
CA ASN A 494 -40.42 -17.61 10.02
C ASN A 494 -41.93 -17.41 10.26
N PRO A 495 -42.44 -16.22 10.66
CA PRO A 495 -43.88 -16.02 10.79
C PRO A 495 -44.66 -16.24 9.49
N LYS A 496 -44.05 -15.90 8.33
CA LYS A 496 -44.66 -16.12 7.02
C LYS A 496 -44.50 -17.57 6.55
N LEU A 497 -43.39 -18.23 6.86
CA LEU A 497 -43.19 -19.64 6.53
C LEU A 497 -44.04 -20.58 7.38
N ALA A 498 -44.32 -20.21 8.63
CA ALA A 498 -45.16 -20.99 9.53
C ALA A 498 -46.58 -21.21 8.97
N THR A 499 -47.11 -20.27 8.17
CA THR A 499 -48.42 -20.45 7.49
C THR A 499 -48.41 -21.59 6.46
N TYR A 500 -47.22 -22.04 6.04
CA TYR A 500 -47.02 -23.13 5.10
C TYR A 500 -46.45 -24.40 5.76
N GLY A 501 -46.41 -24.46 7.10
CA GLY A 501 -45.95 -25.64 7.84
C GLY A 501 -44.42 -25.82 7.90
N VAL A 502 -43.65 -24.80 7.53
CA VAL A 502 -42.19 -24.86 7.44
C VAL A 502 -41.54 -23.83 8.34
N ARG A 503 -40.45 -24.20 9.01
CA ARG A 503 -39.57 -23.30 9.76
C ARG A 503 -38.14 -23.43 9.28
N VAL A 504 -37.41 -22.30 9.29
CA VAL A 504 -36.03 -22.21 8.85
C VAL A 504 -35.19 -21.58 9.95
N ASP A 505 -34.19 -22.31 10.43
CA ASP A 505 -33.24 -21.81 11.42
C ASP A 505 -31.82 -21.80 10.86
N LEU A 506 -31.01 -20.83 11.28
CA LEU A 506 -29.60 -20.77 10.94
C LEU A 506 -28.85 -21.89 11.68
N ALA A 507 -27.99 -22.63 10.98
CA ALA A 507 -27.21 -23.73 11.55
C ALA A 507 -25.74 -23.67 11.15
N TRP A 508 -24.89 -24.25 11.99
CA TRP A 508 -23.49 -24.55 11.67
C TRP A 508 -23.28 -26.05 11.58
N PHE A 509 -22.38 -26.45 10.69
CA PHE A 509 -21.99 -27.83 10.44
C PHE A 509 -20.47 -27.86 10.50
N GLN A 510 -19.89 -28.72 11.33
CA GLN A 510 -18.45 -28.94 11.34
C GLN A 510 -18.13 -30.25 10.61
N PRO A 511 -17.87 -30.17 9.30
CA PRO A 511 -17.61 -31.37 8.51
C PRO A 511 -16.25 -31.99 8.81
N THR A 512 -15.25 -31.18 9.19
CA THR A 512 -13.85 -31.62 9.27
C THR A 512 -13.18 -31.39 10.62
N ALA A 513 -12.20 -32.26 10.92
CA ALA A 513 -11.37 -32.18 12.13
C ALA A 513 -10.41 -30.97 12.13
N SER A 514 -10.22 -30.30 10.99
CA SER A 514 -9.40 -29.09 10.82
C SER A 514 -9.95 -27.85 11.55
N GLY A 515 -11.20 -27.94 12.01
CA GLY A 515 -11.93 -26.86 12.70
C GLY A 515 -12.55 -25.84 11.74
N TYR A 516 -12.76 -26.20 10.47
CA TYR A 516 -13.58 -25.42 9.55
C TYR A 516 -15.07 -25.66 9.84
N CYS A 517 -15.85 -24.59 9.90
CA CYS A 517 -17.29 -24.64 10.07
C CYS A 517 -17.96 -24.16 8.77
N GLN A 518 -18.85 -24.99 8.24
CA GLN A 518 -19.80 -24.61 7.20
C GLN A 518 -21.05 -24.03 7.86
N PHE A 519 -21.64 -23.02 7.23
CA PHE A 519 -22.89 -22.42 7.69
C PHE A 519 -23.98 -22.68 6.66
N GLY A 520 -25.22 -22.73 7.12
CA GLY A 520 -26.37 -22.98 6.27
C GLY A 520 -27.67 -22.74 7.02
N ILE A 521 -28.77 -23.10 6.37
CA ILE A 521 -30.09 -23.15 7.01
C ILE A 521 -30.53 -24.61 7.24
N LEU A 522 -31.25 -24.83 8.32
CA LEU A 522 -31.92 -26.07 8.64
C LEU A 522 -33.43 -25.87 8.49
N VAL A 523 -34.01 -26.56 7.52
CA VAL A 523 -35.45 -26.50 7.22
C VAL A 523 -36.12 -27.69 7.90
N HIS A 524 -37.16 -27.43 8.70
CA HIS A 524 -37.92 -28.46 9.41
C HIS A 524 -39.40 -28.10 9.51
N ALA A 525 -40.25 -29.10 9.78
CA ALA A 525 -41.68 -28.89 9.99
C ALA A 525 -41.95 -28.19 11.33
N THR A 526 -42.92 -27.28 11.37
CA THR A 526 -43.30 -26.50 12.56
C THR A 526 -43.84 -27.35 13.72
N GLU A 527 -44.32 -28.57 13.46
CA GLU A 527 -44.91 -29.46 14.48
C GLU A 527 -43.88 -30.15 15.40
N ASN A 528 -42.58 -30.10 15.07
CA ASN A 528 -41.52 -30.89 15.74
C ASN A 528 -40.77 -30.18 16.89
N GLU A 529 -41.26 -29.04 17.40
CA GLU A 529 -40.59 -28.30 18.50
C GLU A 529 -40.42 -29.15 19.79
N SER A 530 -41.22 -30.21 19.98
CA SER A 530 -41.21 -31.05 21.19
C SER A 530 -40.10 -32.12 21.23
N LEU A 531 -39.45 -32.46 20.10
CA LEU A 531 -38.46 -33.55 20.04
C LEU A 531 -36.99 -33.08 20.02
N LEU A 532 -36.71 -31.80 19.73
CA LEU A 532 -35.34 -31.27 19.61
C LEU A 532 -34.86 -30.47 20.82
N LEU A 533 -35.74 -30.11 21.77
CA LEU A 533 -35.37 -29.37 22.99
C LEU A 533 -34.69 -30.23 24.07
N SER A 534 -34.60 -31.56 23.90
CA SER A 534 -33.98 -32.46 24.88
C SER A 534 -32.57 -32.91 24.46
N SER A 535 -31.63 -31.98 24.38
CA SER A 535 -30.21 -32.30 24.63
C SER A 535 -29.38 -31.07 25.00
N PRO A 536 -29.20 -30.77 26.30
CA PRO A 536 -28.06 -30.05 26.80
C PRO A 536 -27.15 -31.05 27.53
N ARG A 537 -26.09 -31.55 26.89
CA ARG A 537 -24.96 -32.16 27.63
C ARG A 537 -23.79 -31.20 27.64
N ASN A 538 -23.58 -30.62 28.82
CA ASN A 538 -22.37 -29.87 29.21
C ASN A 538 -21.10 -30.70 28.96
N PRO A 539 -19.96 -30.09 28.56
CA PRO A 539 -18.69 -30.78 28.48
C PRO A 539 -17.88 -30.55 29.77
N MET A 540 -17.86 -31.52 30.70
CA MET A 540 -16.74 -31.69 31.64
C MET A 540 -16.78 -33.05 32.37
N HIS A 541 -15.66 -33.79 32.31
CA HIS A 541 -15.27 -34.99 33.09
C HIS A 541 -16.11 -36.28 32.85
N ARG A 542 -15.56 -37.36 32.27
CA ARG A 542 -14.60 -38.30 32.89
C ARG A 542 -14.26 -39.39 31.86
N MET A 543 -13.01 -39.81 31.90
CA MET A 543 -12.38 -40.88 31.16
C MET A 543 -12.62 -42.19 31.90
N THR A 544 -13.38 -43.14 31.36
CA THR A 544 -13.10 -44.60 31.43
C THR A 544 -14.12 -45.46 30.66
N SER A 545 -13.55 -46.49 30.04
CA SER A 545 -14.13 -47.78 29.63
C SER A 545 -14.79 -47.92 28.27
N ASN A 546 -14.20 -48.87 27.52
CA ASN A 546 -14.62 -49.47 26.27
C ASN A 546 -16.09 -49.94 26.30
N GLU A 547 -16.80 -49.69 25.21
CA GLU A 547 -17.57 -50.71 24.50
C GLU A 547 -17.90 -50.22 23.07
N HIS A 548 -17.61 -51.07 22.09
CA HIS A 548 -17.83 -50.82 20.66
C HIS A 548 -19.33 -50.83 20.34
N LEU A 549 -19.92 -49.66 20.19
CA LEU A 549 -21.18 -49.47 19.45
C LEU A 549 -20.95 -48.42 18.38
N ILE A 550 -20.89 -48.88 17.13
CA ILE A 550 -20.74 -48.07 15.93
C ILE A 550 -22.04 -47.24 15.76
N MET A 551 -22.07 -46.07 16.38
CA MET A 551 -23.05 -45.02 16.10
C MET A 551 -22.59 -44.26 14.84
N PRO A 552 -23.44 -44.10 13.81
CA PRO A 552 -23.10 -43.31 12.64
C PRO A 552 -22.84 -41.86 13.08
N ARG A 553 -21.70 -41.30 12.67
CA ARG A 553 -21.38 -39.87 12.85
C ARG A 553 -22.43 -39.04 12.09
N ARG A 554 -23.53 -38.64 12.75
CA ARG A 554 -24.28 -37.44 12.34
C ARG A 554 -23.27 -36.30 12.25
N MET A 555 -23.30 -35.52 11.17
CA MET A 555 -22.53 -34.28 11.06
C MET A 555 -22.66 -33.52 12.39
N SER A 556 -21.53 -33.26 13.06
CA SER A 556 -21.52 -32.52 14.32
C SER A 556 -21.91 -31.08 14.00
N GLY A 557 -23.20 -30.78 14.11
CA GLY A 557 -23.79 -29.51 13.77
C GLY A 557 -24.84 -29.11 14.80
N GLY A 558 -25.12 -27.81 14.87
CA GLY A 558 -26.07 -27.25 15.83
C GLY A 558 -26.78 -26.02 15.29
N ILE A 559 -27.99 -25.79 15.82
CA ILE A 559 -28.76 -24.59 15.50
C ILE A 559 -28.11 -23.39 16.20
N LEU A 560 -27.90 -22.32 15.44
CA LEU A 560 -27.34 -21.06 15.92
C LEU A 560 -28.45 -20.18 16.50
N HIS A 561 -28.64 -20.28 17.82
CA HIS A 561 -29.40 -19.27 18.57
C HIS A 561 -28.49 -18.16 19.09
N ALA A 562 -29.08 -17.03 19.49
CA ALA A 562 -28.36 -15.88 20.05
C ALA A 562 -27.40 -16.26 21.21
N LYS A 563 -27.74 -17.28 22.01
CA LYS A 563 -26.88 -17.81 23.09
C LYS A 563 -25.72 -18.66 22.55
N SER A 564 -25.99 -19.58 21.62
CA SER A 564 -24.99 -20.44 20.96
C SER A 564 -24.00 -19.66 20.09
N LEU A 565 -24.42 -18.51 19.57
CA LEU A 565 -23.58 -17.63 18.77
C LEU A 565 -22.39 -17.06 19.58
N ARG A 566 -22.58 -16.82 20.89
CA ARG A 566 -21.49 -16.33 21.77
C ARG A 566 -20.37 -17.37 21.94
N THR A 567 -20.71 -18.65 21.89
CA THR A 567 -19.78 -19.77 22.04
C THR A 567 -19.03 -20.16 20.76
N LEU A 568 -19.34 -19.55 19.61
CA LEU A 568 -18.66 -19.80 18.35
C LEU A 568 -17.15 -19.46 18.47
N LYS A 569 -16.26 -20.37 18.08
CA LYS A 569 -14.81 -20.10 18.03
C LYS A 569 -14.46 -19.51 16.66
N GLU A 570 -13.91 -18.30 16.65
CA GLU A 570 -13.43 -17.67 15.42
C GLU A 570 -11.90 -17.63 15.40
N LYS A 571 -11.29 -18.13 14.32
CA LYS A 571 -9.86 -17.95 14.07
C LYS A 571 -9.63 -16.53 13.53
N LYS A 572 -8.88 -15.71 14.27
CA LYS A 572 -8.45 -14.39 13.79
C LYS A 572 -7.34 -14.58 12.74
N THR A 573 -7.53 -14.03 11.54
CA THR A 573 -6.55 -14.08 10.45
C THR A 573 -5.70 -12.80 10.41
N MET A 574 -4.53 -12.84 9.75
CA MET A 574 -3.63 -11.68 9.60
C MET A 574 -4.30 -10.49 8.88
N TYR A 575 -5.37 -10.73 8.11
CA TYR A 575 -6.14 -9.70 7.40
C TYR A 575 -7.27 -9.05 8.23
N TYR A 576 -7.39 -9.41 9.51
CA TYR A 576 -8.39 -8.85 10.43
C TYR A 576 -8.45 -7.31 10.48
N PRO A 577 -7.35 -6.53 10.45
CA PRO A 577 -7.46 -5.07 10.43
C PRO A 577 -8.13 -4.52 9.17
N PHE A 578 -7.93 -5.16 8.01
CA PHE A 578 -8.58 -4.75 6.76
C PHE A 578 -10.08 -4.99 6.77
N ALA A 579 -10.58 -5.96 7.56
CA ALA A 579 -12.00 -6.22 7.71
C ALA A 579 -12.78 -5.08 8.39
N PHE A 580 -12.09 -4.17 9.09
CA PHE A 580 -12.69 -2.92 9.59
C PHE A 580 -12.87 -1.89 8.48
N ILE A 581 -11.95 -1.83 7.53
CA ILE A 581 -11.94 -0.81 6.47
C ILE A 581 -12.79 -1.23 5.29
N ILE A 582 -12.73 -2.50 4.91
CA ILE A 582 -13.37 -3.03 3.71
C ILE A 582 -14.45 -4.03 4.11
N TYR A 583 -15.71 -3.71 3.82
CA TYR A 583 -16.82 -4.64 4.05
C TYR A 583 -18.04 -4.34 3.18
N ASN A 584 -18.82 -5.37 2.90
CA ASN A 584 -20.05 -5.26 2.12
C ASN A 584 -21.14 -4.44 2.86
N THR A 585 -21.70 -3.42 2.21
CA THR A 585 -22.68 -2.45 2.76
C THR A 585 -24.08 -2.55 2.13
N LYS A 586 -25.11 -1.90 2.68
CA LYS A 586 -26.44 -1.85 2.03
C LYS A 586 -26.42 -0.93 0.79
N PRO A 587 -27.27 -1.17 -0.23
CA PRO A 587 -27.44 -0.27 -1.36
C PRO A 587 -28.05 1.07 -0.93
N ILE A 588 -27.73 2.14 -1.66
CA ILE A 588 -28.17 3.53 -1.40
C ILE A 588 -29.20 4.00 -2.45
N GLY A 589 -29.38 3.28 -3.57
CA GLY A 589 -30.46 3.55 -4.53
C GLY A 589 -30.19 4.68 -5.54
N HIS A 590 -28.94 5.15 -5.68
CA HIS A 590 -28.54 6.18 -6.65
C HIS A 590 -27.46 5.65 -7.62
N GLN A 591 -27.85 4.78 -8.54
CA GLN A 591 -26.91 4.03 -9.38
C GLN A 591 -26.06 4.93 -10.30
N ASP A 592 -26.65 5.97 -10.89
CA ASP A 592 -25.96 6.83 -11.86
C ASP A 592 -25.03 7.84 -11.21
N LEU A 593 -25.47 8.49 -10.13
CA LEU A 593 -24.61 9.41 -9.35
C LEU A 593 -23.41 8.66 -8.76
N VAL A 594 -23.65 7.48 -8.18
CA VAL A 594 -22.57 6.66 -7.62
C VAL A 594 -21.64 6.14 -8.72
N GLY A 595 -22.15 5.81 -9.91
CA GLY A 595 -21.33 5.41 -11.06
C GLY A 595 -20.40 6.52 -11.57
N LEU A 596 -20.86 7.78 -11.58
CA LEU A 596 -20.03 8.93 -11.92
C LEU A 596 -18.94 9.15 -10.86
N VAL A 597 -19.31 9.08 -9.58
CA VAL A 597 -18.35 9.18 -8.47
C VAL A 597 -17.28 8.08 -8.55
N ILE A 598 -17.66 6.84 -8.89
CA ILE A 598 -16.70 5.75 -9.13
C ILE A 598 -15.75 6.05 -10.29
N SER A 599 -16.23 6.65 -11.37
CA SER A 599 -15.39 7.02 -12.51
C SER A 599 -14.34 8.07 -12.12
N ILE A 600 -14.73 9.07 -11.30
CA ILE A 600 -13.81 10.05 -10.71
C ILE A 600 -12.78 9.36 -9.82
N LEU A 601 -13.22 8.45 -8.94
CA LEU A 601 -12.34 7.75 -7.99
C LEU A 601 -11.35 6.81 -8.70
N LEU A 602 -11.78 6.09 -9.74
CA LEU A 602 -10.90 5.24 -10.56
C LEU A 602 -9.78 6.04 -11.23
N LEU A 603 -10.14 7.19 -11.78
CA LEU A 603 -9.20 8.06 -12.47
C LEU A 603 -8.28 8.80 -11.48
N GLY A 604 -8.84 9.25 -10.36
CA GLY A 604 -8.08 9.82 -9.24
C GLY A 604 -7.04 8.84 -8.72
N ASP A 605 -7.40 7.56 -8.56
CA ASP A 605 -6.47 6.50 -8.18
C ASP A 605 -5.31 6.34 -9.13
N PHE A 606 -5.59 6.34 -10.44
CA PHE A 606 -4.57 6.22 -11.47
C PHE A 606 -3.59 7.40 -11.45
N ILE A 607 -4.11 8.62 -11.31
CA ILE A 607 -3.27 9.82 -11.25
C ILE A 607 -2.45 9.84 -9.95
N LEU A 608 -3.06 9.54 -8.80
CA LEU A 608 -2.35 9.46 -7.52
C LEU A 608 -1.21 8.43 -7.58
N VAL A 609 -1.47 7.28 -8.18
CA VAL A 609 -0.46 6.27 -8.47
C VAL A 609 0.70 6.84 -9.29
N LEU A 610 0.42 7.55 -10.40
CA LEU A 610 1.45 8.15 -11.24
C LEU A 610 2.28 9.20 -10.48
N LEU A 611 1.61 10.03 -9.67
CA LEU A 611 2.28 11.03 -8.83
C LEU A 611 3.15 10.37 -7.76
N THR A 612 2.69 9.28 -7.12
CA THR A 612 3.52 8.52 -6.18
C THR A 612 4.71 7.88 -6.86
N LEU A 613 4.58 7.35 -8.07
CA LEU A 613 5.72 6.83 -8.84
C LEU A 613 6.74 7.92 -9.16
N LEU A 614 6.27 9.11 -9.56
CA LEU A 614 7.12 10.27 -9.80
C LEU A 614 7.84 10.74 -8.53
N GLN A 615 7.16 10.74 -7.39
CA GLN A 615 7.74 11.07 -6.09
C GLN A 615 8.77 10.03 -5.63
N MET A 616 8.51 8.74 -5.84
CA MET A 616 9.48 7.69 -5.48
C MET A 616 10.69 7.70 -6.41
N TYR A 617 10.51 8.06 -7.69
CA TYR A 617 11.59 8.31 -8.64
C TYR A 617 12.48 9.47 -8.20
N SER A 618 11.90 10.58 -7.74
CA SER A 618 12.69 11.73 -7.28
C SER A 618 13.49 11.45 -6.01
N LEU A 619 13.02 10.54 -5.15
CA LEU A 619 13.75 10.11 -3.95
C LEU A 619 14.92 9.18 -4.28
N SER A 620 14.66 8.06 -4.99
CA SER A 620 15.69 7.07 -5.33
C SER A 620 15.22 6.10 -6.41
N LEU A 621 16.10 5.81 -7.36
CA LEU A 621 15.88 4.80 -8.40
C LEU A 621 15.69 3.38 -7.82
N LEU A 622 16.32 3.06 -6.70
CA LEU A 622 16.07 1.80 -5.97
C LEU A 622 14.68 1.79 -5.32
N SER A 623 14.23 2.92 -4.78
CA SER A 623 12.89 3.04 -4.16
C SER A 623 11.79 3.03 -5.22
N PHE A 624 12.03 3.66 -6.37
CA PHE A 624 11.21 3.51 -7.57
C PHE A 624 11.11 2.06 -8.00
N PHE A 625 12.23 1.33 -8.11
CA PHE A 625 12.21 -0.08 -8.48
C PHE A 625 11.62 -0.99 -7.39
N LEU A 626 11.77 -0.69 -6.11
CA LEU A 626 11.06 -1.40 -5.04
C LEU A 626 9.54 -1.20 -5.15
N VAL A 627 9.08 0.04 -5.36
CA VAL A 627 7.66 0.36 -5.57
C VAL A 627 7.14 -0.12 -6.93
N LEU A 628 8.01 -0.36 -7.90
CA LEU A 628 7.64 -0.94 -9.20
C LEU A 628 7.68 -2.48 -9.21
N PHE A 629 8.62 -3.13 -8.50
CA PHE A 629 8.89 -4.58 -8.55
C PHE A 629 8.45 -5.39 -7.32
N VAL A 630 8.27 -4.80 -6.13
CA VAL A 630 7.64 -5.47 -4.96
C VAL A 630 6.12 -5.31 -4.98
N LEU A 631 5.64 -4.29 -5.69
CA LEU A 631 4.23 -3.94 -5.90
C LEU A 631 3.64 -4.34 -7.29
N PRO A 632 4.29 -5.14 -8.15
CA PRO A 632 4.35 -4.95 -9.60
C PRO A 632 3.03 -5.09 -10.37
N LEU A 633 1.95 -5.52 -9.76
CA LEU A 633 0.64 -5.58 -10.42
C LEU A 633 -0.46 -4.89 -9.61
N GLY A 634 -0.18 -4.48 -8.37
CA GLY A 634 -1.15 -3.82 -7.49
C GLY A 634 -1.42 -2.37 -7.82
N VAL A 635 -0.51 -1.69 -8.54
CA VAL A 635 -0.57 -0.25 -8.84
C VAL A 635 -1.16 0.02 -10.24
N LEU A 636 -0.82 -0.84 -11.22
CA LEU A 636 -1.26 -0.70 -12.61
C LEU A 636 -2.50 -1.52 -12.97
N PHE A 637 -2.80 -2.64 -12.31
CA PHE A 637 -4.02 -3.44 -12.59
C PHE A 637 -5.33 -2.93 -11.97
N PRO A 638 -5.35 -2.17 -10.85
CA PRO A 638 -6.54 -1.51 -10.32
C PRO A 638 -7.39 -0.83 -11.39
N PHE A 639 -6.73 -0.01 -12.21
CA PHE A 639 -7.39 0.87 -13.17
C PHE A 639 -7.98 0.10 -14.35
N PRO A 640 -7.24 -0.78 -15.07
CA PRO A 640 -7.80 -1.66 -16.10
C PRO A 640 -8.89 -2.60 -15.56
N SER A 641 -8.72 -3.13 -14.34
CA SER A 641 -9.73 -4.01 -13.73
C SER A 641 -11.02 -3.25 -13.39
N GLY A 642 -10.90 -2.03 -12.87
CA GLY A 642 -12.03 -1.16 -12.56
C GLY A 642 -12.74 -0.64 -13.81
N ILE A 643 -12.00 -0.25 -14.86
CA ILE A 643 -12.58 0.11 -16.17
C ILE A 643 -13.26 -1.09 -16.82
N SER A 644 -12.61 -2.26 -16.84
CA SER A 644 -13.23 -3.48 -17.37
C SER A 644 -14.54 -3.79 -16.64
N ALA A 645 -14.57 -3.65 -15.32
CA ALA A 645 -15.79 -3.83 -14.53
C ALA A 645 -16.85 -2.71 -14.75
N LEU A 646 -16.43 -1.49 -15.12
CA LEU A 646 -17.33 -0.38 -15.45
C LEU A 646 -18.05 -0.61 -16.77
N PHE A 647 -17.36 -1.17 -17.77
CA PHE A 647 -17.88 -1.38 -19.12
C PHE A 647 -18.51 -2.76 -19.37
N SER A 648 -18.31 -3.76 -18.50
CA SER A 648 -18.85 -5.11 -18.70
C SER A 648 -20.21 -5.36 -18.04
N GLN A 649 -21.05 -4.32 -17.94
CA GLN A 649 -22.38 -4.42 -17.32
C GLN A 649 -23.28 -5.39 -18.11
N GLY A 650 -23.81 -6.38 -17.40
CA GLY A 650 -24.85 -7.27 -17.91
C GLY A 650 -25.54 -7.99 -16.75
N PRO A 651 -26.88 -8.17 -16.79
CA PRO A 651 -27.66 -8.75 -15.68
C PRO A 651 -27.22 -10.17 -15.29
N LYS A 652 -26.54 -10.90 -16.18
CA LYS A 652 -26.02 -12.26 -15.94
C LYS A 652 -24.61 -12.32 -15.33
N ARG A 653 -23.91 -11.20 -15.09
CA ARG A 653 -22.50 -11.17 -14.63
C ARG A 653 -22.23 -10.37 -13.34
N SER A 654 -23.25 -9.89 -12.64
CA SER A 654 -23.15 -9.01 -11.45
C SER A 654 -22.21 -9.53 -10.36
N ALA A 655 -22.28 -10.81 -10.00
CA ALA A 655 -21.43 -11.42 -8.97
C ALA A 655 -19.94 -11.50 -9.39
N GLY A 656 -19.63 -11.56 -10.69
CA GLY A 656 -18.26 -11.51 -11.19
C GLY A 656 -17.68 -10.10 -11.14
N LEU A 657 -18.51 -9.09 -11.44
CA LEU A 657 -18.15 -7.67 -11.41
C LEU A 657 -17.87 -7.18 -9.98
N ALA A 658 -18.72 -7.56 -9.03
CA ALA A 658 -18.54 -7.24 -7.62
C ALA A 658 -17.19 -7.73 -7.08
N ARG A 659 -16.77 -8.93 -7.49
CA ARG A 659 -15.46 -9.50 -7.13
C ARG A 659 -14.29 -8.71 -7.72
N LEU A 660 -14.43 -8.17 -8.93
CA LEU A 660 -13.41 -7.31 -9.55
C LEU A 660 -13.29 -5.96 -8.85
N TYR A 661 -14.41 -5.32 -8.50
CA TYR A 661 -14.41 -4.09 -7.69
C TYR A 661 -13.86 -4.34 -6.28
N ALA A 662 -14.20 -5.46 -5.66
CA ALA A 662 -13.66 -5.85 -4.37
C ALA A 662 -12.14 -6.04 -4.42
N LEU A 663 -11.65 -6.71 -5.47
CA LEU A 663 -10.23 -6.89 -5.71
C LEU A 663 -9.52 -5.54 -5.94
N TRP A 664 -10.12 -4.65 -6.74
CA TRP A 664 -9.61 -3.29 -6.95
C TRP A 664 -9.48 -2.52 -5.63
N ASN A 665 -10.53 -2.49 -4.83
CA ASN A 665 -10.58 -1.76 -3.56
C ASN A 665 -9.49 -2.26 -2.59
N LEU A 666 -9.33 -3.58 -2.49
CA LEU A 666 -8.29 -4.21 -1.67
C LEU A 666 -6.87 -3.83 -2.14
N MET A 667 -6.60 -3.92 -3.45
CA MET A 667 -5.29 -3.59 -4.00
C MET A 667 -4.93 -2.11 -3.84
N SER A 668 -5.91 -1.24 -4.09
CA SER A 668 -5.77 0.21 -3.95
C SER A 668 -5.33 0.59 -2.52
N LEU A 669 -5.86 -0.09 -1.50
CA LEU A 669 -5.53 0.14 -0.11
C LEU A 669 -4.15 -0.43 0.27
N VAL A 670 -3.79 -1.63 -0.23
CA VAL A 670 -2.46 -2.21 -0.02
C VAL A 670 -1.36 -1.29 -0.58
N ASN A 671 -1.58 -0.65 -1.73
CA ASN A 671 -0.62 0.29 -2.32
C ASN A 671 -0.27 1.44 -1.37
N VAL A 672 -1.26 2.01 -0.68
CA VAL A 672 -1.07 3.14 0.22
C VAL A 672 -0.27 2.73 1.45
N VAL A 673 -0.56 1.54 1.99
CA VAL A 673 0.19 0.96 3.11
C VAL A 673 1.65 0.73 2.73
N VAL A 674 1.91 0.18 1.54
CA VAL A 674 3.28 -0.02 1.06
C VAL A 674 4.00 1.31 0.82
N ALA A 675 3.35 2.30 0.18
CA ALA A 675 3.92 3.63 0.00
C ALA A 675 4.28 4.29 1.34
N PHE A 676 3.43 4.12 2.37
CA PHE A 676 3.71 4.57 3.73
C PHE A 676 4.95 3.89 4.32
N PHE A 677 5.07 2.56 4.20
CA PHE A 677 6.25 1.82 4.67
C PHE A 677 7.53 2.19 3.91
N CYS A 678 7.46 2.39 2.59
CA CYS A 678 8.60 2.84 1.79
C CYS A 678 9.07 4.24 2.21
N GLY A 679 8.13 5.16 2.43
CA GLY A 679 8.42 6.50 2.98
C GLY A 679 9.07 6.42 4.37
N PHE A 680 8.55 5.56 5.24
CA PHE A 680 9.08 5.34 6.58
C PHE A 680 10.51 4.77 6.57
N ILE A 681 10.79 3.79 5.71
CA ILE A 681 12.13 3.21 5.55
C ILE A 681 13.11 4.27 5.04
N HIS A 682 12.72 5.06 4.03
CA HIS A 682 13.57 6.13 3.51
C HIS A 682 13.87 7.18 4.58
N TYR A 683 12.86 7.59 5.35
CA TYR A 683 13.04 8.49 6.49
C TYR A 683 14.02 7.93 7.53
N THR A 684 13.87 6.65 7.89
CA THR A 684 14.72 6.00 8.90
C THR A 684 16.18 5.91 8.42
N ILE A 685 16.42 5.51 7.16
CA ILE A 685 17.76 5.44 6.56
C ILE A 685 18.40 6.84 6.47
N HIS A 686 17.63 7.86 6.08
CA HIS A 686 18.14 9.22 5.96
C HIS A 686 18.47 9.84 7.32
N SER A 687 17.62 9.62 8.33
CA SER A 687 17.88 10.03 9.72
C SER A 687 19.17 9.43 10.27
N HIS A 688 19.44 8.15 9.95
CA HIS A 688 20.65 7.47 10.39
C HIS A 688 21.93 8.02 9.73
N ASN A 689 21.85 8.52 8.49
CA ASN A 689 22.97 9.15 7.77
C ASN A 689 23.24 10.60 8.22
N LYS A 690 22.24 11.31 8.77
CA LYS A 690 22.47 12.65 9.36
C LYS A 690 23.33 12.59 10.64
N LEU A 691 23.40 11.45 11.31
CA LEU A 691 24.21 11.28 12.53
C LEU A 691 25.73 11.27 12.25
N SER A 692 26.17 11.08 11.00
CA SER A 692 27.60 11.02 10.64
C SER A 692 28.20 12.35 10.15
N THR A 693 27.41 13.40 9.97
CA THR A 693 27.89 14.69 9.46
C THR A 693 27.49 15.80 10.44
N PHE A 694 28.32 16.01 11.45
CA PHE A 694 28.16 17.09 12.43
C PHE A 694 28.43 18.45 11.76
N GLN A 695 27.42 19.08 11.14
CA GLN A 695 27.38 20.54 11.00
C GLN A 695 25.96 21.09 10.79
N SER A 696 25.63 22.09 11.61
CA SER A 696 24.42 22.93 11.67
C SER A 696 23.07 22.24 11.92
N TRP A 697 22.63 22.36 13.17
CA TRP A 697 21.29 22.11 13.67
C TRP A 697 20.35 23.23 13.19
N SER A 698 19.68 23.03 12.05
CA SER A 698 18.45 23.74 11.72
C SER A 698 17.36 22.71 11.49
N PHE A 699 16.32 22.75 12.32
CA PHE A 699 15.13 21.93 12.20
C PHE A 699 14.42 22.33 10.89
N SER A 700 14.67 21.60 9.80
CA SER A 700 14.02 21.83 8.50
C SER A 700 12.59 21.29 8.55
N MET A 701 11.61 22.19 8.45
CA MET A 701 10.16 21.92 8.53
C MET A 701 9.63 20.91 7.49
N ASP A 702 10.34 20.71 6.38
CA ASP A 702 9.97 19.81 5.28
C ASP A 702 10.29 18.32 5.52
N GLU A 703 11.30 18.00 6.34
CA GLU A 703 11.70 16.60 6.57
C GLU A 703 10.86 15.88 7.63
N SER A 704 10.16 16.65 8.48
CA SER A 704 9.23 16.14 9.50
C SER A 704 7.83 15.85 8.96
N GLU A 705 7.51 16.20 7.71
CA GLU A 705 6.15 16.15 7.14
C GLU A 705 5.91 15.02 6.13
N TRP A 706 6.87 14.09 5.96
CA TRP A 706 6.76 12.96 5.01
C TRP A 706 5.50 12.09 5.21
N TRP A 707 4.94 12.09 6.42
CA TRP A 707 3.76 11.30 6.79
C TRP A 707 2.43 11.99 6.43
N ILE A 708 2.41 13.30 6.15
CA ILE A 708 1.17 14.06 5.90
C ILE A 708 0.49 13.58 4.61
N LEU A 709 1.24 13.48 3.51
CA LEU A 709 0.70 13.06 2.22
C LEU A 709 0.23 11.58 2.25
N PRO A 710 1.03 10.61 2.73
CA PRO A 710 0.58 9.22 2.90
C PRO A 710 -0.64 9.08 3.83
N SER A 711 -0.70 9.85 4.92
CA SER A 711 -1.83 9.80 5.87
C SER A 711 -3.11 10.40 5.26
N GLY A 712 -3.00 11.51 4.53
CA GLY A 712 -4.10 12.09 3.76
C GLY A 712 -4.62 11.13 2.68
N LEU A 713 -3.71 10.45 1.98
CA LEU A 713 -4.07 9.40 1.01
C LEU A 713 -4.76 8.22 1.68
N ALA A 714 -4.29 7.76 2.85
CA ALA A 714 -4.94 6.71 3.61
C ALA A 714 -6.37 7.08 4.01
N LEU A 715 -6.60 8.31 4.48
CA LEU A 715 -7.93 8.81 4.81
C LEU A 715 -8.84 8.86 3.57
N CYS A 716 -8.35 9.42 2.47
CA CYS A 716 -9.08 9.48 1.20
C CYS A 716 -9.49 8.07 0.73
N LYS A 717 -8.58 7.10 0.87
CA LYS A 717 -8.78 5.71 0.45
C LYS A 717 -9.77 4.96 1.34
N ILE A 718 -9.81 5.25 2.63
CA ILE A 718 -10.85 4.71 3.53
C ILE A 718 -12.23 5.20 3.09
N ILE A 719 -12.37 6.49 2.75
CA ILE A 719 -13.64 7.06 2.26
C ILE A 719 -14.01 6.46 0.91
N GLN A 720 -13.05 6.37 -0.01
CA GLN A 720 -13.23 5.74 -1.31
C GLN A 720 -13.70 4.29 -1.17
N ALA A 721 -13.08 3.52 -0.28
CA ALA A 721 -13.46 2.13 -0.05
C ALA A 721 -14.94 1.99 0.28
N ARG A 722 -15.49 2.91 1.10
CA ARG A 722 -16.93 2.94 1.42
C ARG A 722 -17.82 3.24 0.22
N LEU A 723 -17.42 4.20 -0.61
CA LEU A 723 -18.17 4.57 -1.80
C LEU A 723 -18.19 3.41 -2.80
N VAL A 724 -17.08 2.68 -2.93
CA VAL A 724 -16.99 1.47 -3.75
C VAL A 724 -17.89 0.36 -3.20
N ASP A 725 -17.85 0.10 -1.89
CA ASP A 725 -18.70 -0.92 -1.25
C ASP A 725 -20.20 -0.66 -1.53
N CYS A 726 -20.63 0.62 -1.45
CA CYS A 726 -22.00 1.05 -1.73
C CYS A 726 -22.37 0.90 -3.21
N HIS A 727 -21.44 1.17 -4.12
CA HIS A 727 -21.68 0.95 -5.55
C HIS A 727 -21.84 -0.52 -5.89
N VAL A 728 -20.95 -1.37 -5.35
CA VAL A 728 -21.04 -2.82 -5.52
C VAL A 728 -22.39 -3.34 -4.99
N ALA A 729 -22.83 -2.82 -3.85
CA ALA A 729 -24.14 -3.17 -3.29
C ALA A 729 -25.30 -2.80 -4.22
N ASN A 730 -25.26 -1.61 -4.84
CA ASN A 730 -26.26 -1.19 -5.83
C ASN A 730 -26.24 -2.07 -7.09
N GLN A 731 -25.08 -2.58 -7.50
CA GLN A 731 -24.97 -3.45 -8.68
C GLN A 731 -25.47 -4.88 -8.42
N GLU A 732 -25.18 -5.43 -7.24
CA GLU A 732 -25.61 -6.79 -6.87
C GLU A 732 -27.09 -6.85 -6.48
N ILE A 733 -27.61 -5.79 -5.84
CA ILE A 733 -28.99 -5.71 -5.35
C ILE A 733 -29.71 -4.58 -6.06
N GLN A 734 -30.37 -4.92 -7.16
CA GLN A 734 -31.15 -3.97 -7.97
C GLN A 734 -32.53 -3.68 -7.39
N ASP A 735 -33.08 -4.59 -6.59
CA ASP A 735 -34.39 -4.42 -5.98
C ASP A 735 -34.27 -3.85 -4.55
N PRO A 736 -34.61 -2.56 -4.33
CA PRO A 736 -34.51 -1.93 -3.02
C PRO A 736 -35.53 -2.48 -2.01
N SER A 737 -36.63 -3.10 -2.47
CA SER A 737 -37.68 -3.61 -1.58
C SER A 737 -37.22 -4.81 -0.73
N LEU A 738 -36.07 -5.43 -1.07
CA LEU A 738 -35.42 -6.46 -0.26
C LEU A 738 -34.92 -5.96 1.12
N TYR A 739 -34.72 -4.65 1.28
CA TYR A 739 -34.35 -4.04 2.56
C TYR A 739 -35.49 -3.27 3.23
N SER A 740 -36.72 -3.37 2.70
CA SER A 740 -37.90 -2.75 3.30
C SER A 740 -38.12 -3.26 4.72
N SER A 741 -38.43 -2.35 5.65
CA SER A 741 -38.89 -2.71 6.99
C SER A 741 -40.35 -3.15 7.01
N ASP A 742 -41.13 -2.78 5.98
CA ASP A 742 -42.52 -3.21 5.83
C ASP A 742 -42.61 -4.59 5.16
N THR A 743 -43.16 -5.55 5.91
CA THR A 743 -43.40 -6.94 5.48
C THR A 743 -44.25 -7.02 4.22
N ASN A 744 -45.25 -6.15 4.08
CA ASN A 744 -46.17 -6.21 2.94
C ASN A 744 -45.47 -5.76 1.65
N VAL A 745 -44.62 -4.73 1.74
CA VAL A 745 -43.82 -4.26 0.60
C VAL A 745 -42.81 -5.32 0.17
N PHE A 746 -42.19 -6.04 1.10
CA PHE A 746 -41.23 -7.09 0.79
C PHE A 746 -41.86 -8.32 0.11
N TRP A 747 -43.01 -8.80 0.60
CA TRP A 747 -43.62 -10.03 0.07
C TRP A 747 -44.44 -9.82 -1.21
N ASN A 748 -44.93 -8.59 -1.46
CA ASN A 748 -45.81 -8.28 -2.60
C ASN A 748 -45.11 -7.63 -3.81
N SER A 749 -43.80 -7.40 -3.71
CA SER A 749 -42.95 -6.77 -4.73
C SER A 749 -42.49 -7.72 -5.82
#